data_AF-A0AAF0IVX2-F1
#
_entry.id   AF-A0AAF0IVX2-F1
#
_cell.length_a   1.000
_cell.length_b   1.000
_cell.length_c   1.000
_cell.angle_alpha   90.00
_cell.angle_beta   90.00
_cell.angle_gamma   90.00
#
_symmetry.space_group_name_H-M   'P 1'
#
loop_
_entity.id
_entity.type
_entity.pdbx_description
1 polymer ?
#
loop_
_entity_poly.entity_id
_entity_poly.type
_entity_poly.pdbx_seq_one_letter_code
_entity_poly.pdbx_strand_id
1 'polypeptide(L)'
;MLATKPRDEVSLVKGTEEGTDVLSEEAPATTEMNQEAFMKSRDQLVASLDATDAILRDLREFNRAQWVLHYPASASQSTPLSVLRLELKLGAAGQASTLVDSLEKSSVGQLLDDRMARSLGHLRNLRVRISDTQSKVLVTGDLNAGKSTFINALMRRKMVPTDQQPCTMVFCEIHDAVRENHGKEEVHVVYDAQQYNVEDPATFTRRDLDELEAIFEEEESKERASSPVLKCYCSGVLGDDETLLHNGAVDIALIDGPGLNRDSLQTTALFAREEEIDVVVFVVSAENHFTLSACEFLQNASNDKAYVFVVVNKYDQIKNKDKCRARVLEQIRELSPRTYAEAEELVHFVDSRAMCDFNEGVHDAEEHAARFKSLETNLSEFVLRRRAKSKLLPAQTFLERTLNDILFLSQLNLDAAQKDIDAARAQLAKSRPALAECEANAQKAQRLVEHEEDRVVSQVTESTEATVAAALDKIGAGESAHASVALPAYPGLFQLWDYARDVRAALLASLQSVVAECEASARTATTDAVAQIASVGDAHLPANAEVPRRVFVPEAMFAKKPSTNFAGLGVSVDIVAVRISDLFDVEHHLSFLTREGSASDEKETSLVPSMSIGLGAMTLVGTRSLGLKTAIDAFVRITDILGSRTARRWAGPVLLLVGVGALTWVVWDLPKAIPRNVGRSLKQELKSGRAIHAAGTSTALLRNSTDVFATLHSTRVTRETRKVLRLASWDLQEKFRVAIGQRRSDVERAEQQEKVAQIAFQWFTETRGKSAALSDEVQQAIDVSTL
;
A
#
# COMPACT_ATOMS: atom_id res chain seq x y z
N MET A 1 15.72 84.55 -15.96
CA MET A 1 14.36 85.03 -16.30
C MET A 1 14.31 85.27 -17.80
N LEU A 2 13.14 85.03 -18.44
CA LEU A 2 12.54 85.66 -19.65
C LEU A 2 13.49 86.24 -20.75
N ALA A 3 13.30 86.10 -22.08
CA ALA A 3 12.41 85.32 -22.99
C ALA A 3 13.02 85.48 -24.44
N THR A 4 12.50 85.10 -25.63
CA THR A 4 11.20 84.59 -26.16
C THR A 4 11.47 83.83 -27.50
N LYS A 5 10.44 83.23 -28.16
CA LYS A 5 10.46 82.78 -29.58
C LYS A 5 10.20 83.94 -30.58
N PRO A 6 10.55 83.83 -31.88
CA PRO A 6 9.79 83.08 -32.93
C PRO A 6 10.60 81.89 -33.52
N ARG A 7 10.13 80.88 -34.28
CA ARG A 7 8.88 80.52 -35.03
C ARG A 7 9.15 80.44 -36.54
N ASP A 8 9.42 79.23 -37.03
CA ASP A 8 9.84 78.94 -38.42
C ASP A 8 8.68 78.73 -39.42
N GLU A 9 9.04 78.68 -40.71
CA GLU A 9 8.12 78.72 -41.87
C GLU A 9 7.91 77.34 -42.56
N VAL A 10 7.04 77.32 -43.58
CA VAL A 10 6.72 76.15 -44.43
C VAL A 10 6.72 76.56 -45.91
N SER A 11 7.44 75.84 -46.78
CA SER A 11 7.02 75.62 -48.18
C SER A 11 7.90 74.65 -49.00
N LEU A 12 7.25 73.59 -49.50
CA LEU A 12 7.25 73.08 -50.89
C LEU A 12 8.54 73.09 -51.74
N VAL A 13 8.93 71.90 -52.19
CA VAL A 13 9.59 71.66 -53.50
C VAL A 13 8.87 70.50 -54.21
N LYS A 14 8.76 70.56 -55.55
CA LYS A 14 8.18 69.49 -56.39
C LYS A 14 9.26 68.53 -56.90
N GLY A 15 8.91 67.25 -57.05
CA GLY A 15 9.60 66.29 -57.93
C GLY A 15 8.61 65.69 -58.92
N THR A 16 9.06 65.40 -60.15
CA THR A 16 8.26 64.78 -61.22
C THR A 16 8.52 63.28 -61.34
N GLU A 17 7.61 62.61 -62.03
CA GLU A 17 7.61 61.16 -62.30
C GLU A 17 8.78 60.71 -63.18
N GLU A 18 9.31 59.53 -62.89
CA GLU A 18 9.81 58.57 -63.89
C GLU A 18 9.46 57.17 -63.36
N GLY A 19 8.88 56.32 -64.22
CA GLY A 19 8.24 55.07 -63.80
C GLY A 19 9.09 53.83 -64.06
N THR A 20 9.02 52.86 -63.16
CA THR A 20 9.38 51.47 -63.42
C THR A 20 8.31 50.55 -62.85
N ASP A 21 7.63 49.80 -63.70
CA ASP A 21 6.79 48.68 -63.27
C ASP A 21 7.63 47.65 -62.52
N VAL A 22 7.19 47.30 -61.31
CA VAL A 22 7.62 46.11 -60.59
C VAL A 22 6.35 45.34 -60.27
N LEU A 23 6.10 44.28 -61.04
CA LEU A 23 4.92 43.44 -60.90
C LEU A 23 4.97 42.64 -59.58
N SER A 24 3.79 42.30 -59.08
CA SER A 24 3.59 41.65 -57.77
C SER A 24 3.94 40.15 -57.80
N GLU A 25 5.03 39.76 -57.13
CA GLU A 25 5.41 38.35 -56.92
C GLU A 25 5.34 37.88 -55.44
N GLU A 26 5.14 38.76 -54.46
CA GLU A 26 5.25 38.42 -53.02
C GLU A 26 4.07 37.62 -52.43
N ALA A 27 2.95 37.49 -53.14
CA ALA A 27 1.68 36.98 -52.59
C ALA A 27 1.58 35.46 -52.26
N PRO A 28 2.23 34.49 -52.94
CA PRO A 28 2.00 33.07 -52.66
C PRO A 28 2.68 32.59 -51.37
N ALA A 29 3.88 33.11 -51.08
CA ALA A 29 4.71 32.65 -49.96
C ALA A 29 4.04 32.82 -48.58
N THR A 30 3.18 33.83 -48.41
CA THR A 30 2.43 34.04 -47.16
C THR A 30 1.36 32.98 -46.94
N THR A 31 0.69 32.50 -47.99
CA THR A 31 -0.40 31.52 -47.85
C THR A 31 0.15 30.13 -47.55
N GLU A 32 1.21 29.70 -48.26
CA GLU A 32 1.93 28.45 -47.98
C GLU A 32 2.45 28.41 -46.53
N MET A 33 3.08 29.50 -46.05
CA MET A 33 3.55 29.62 -44.67
C MET A 33 2.42 29.51 -43.64
N ASN A 34 1.25 30.10 -43.92
CA ASN A 34 0.10 30.06 -43.01
C ASN A 34 -0.57 28.67 -42.98
N GLN A 35 -0.56 27.94 -44.11
CA GLN A 35 -0.94 26.52 -44.16
C GLN A 35 0.02 25.64 -43.32
N GLU A 36 1.33 25.74 -43.54
CA GLU A 36 2.33 24.96 -42.78
C GLU A 36 2.23 25.23 -41.27
N ALA A 37 2.08 26.51 -40.89
CA ALA A 37 1.89 26.91 -39.50
C ALA A 37 0.64 26.26 -38.90
N PHE A 38 -0.51 26.30 -39.60
CA PHE A 38 -1.74 25.66 -39.15
C PHE A 38 -1.59 24.14 -38.98
N MET A 39 -0.98 23.44 -39.94
CA MET A 39 -0.76 21.98 -39.86
C MET A 39 0.14 21.62 -38.67
N LYS A 40 1.23 22.36 -38.48
CA LYS A 40 2.14 22.20 -37.35
C LYS A 40 1.43 22.43 -36.00
N SER A 41 0.64 23.50 -35.88
CA SER A 41 -0.19 23.78 -34.71
C SER A 41 -1.20 22.66 -34.41
N ARG A 42 -1.90 22.16 -35.43
CA ARG A 42 -2.82 21.01 -35.33
C ARG A 42 -2.10 19.78 -34.79
N ASP A 43 -0.98 19.40 -35.40
CA ASP A 43 -0.29 18.14 -35.08
C ASP A 43 0.40 18.20 -33.71
N GLN A 44 0.94 19.36 -33.33
CA GLN A 44 1.45 19.63 -31.97
C GLN A 44 0.34 19.54 -30.90
N LEU A 45 -0.88 20.04 -31.19
CA LEU A 45 -2.03 19.90 -30.30
C LEU A 45 -2.54 18.46 -30.21
N VAL A 46 -2.52 17.68 -31.31
CA VAL A 46 -2.89 16.25 -31.29
C VAL A 46 -1.90 15.44 -30.45
N ALA A 47 -0.59 15.65 -30.64
CA ALA A 47 0.44 15.06 -29.77
C ALA A 47 0.23 15.45 -28.29
N SER A 48 -0.12 16.71 -28.02
CA SER A 48 -0.36 17.20 -26.66
C SER A 48 -1.64 16.64 -26.02
N LEU A 49 -2.69 16.38 -26.81
CA LEU A 49 -3.90 15.67 -26.37
C LEU A 49 -3.58 14.23 -25.96
N ASP A 50 -2.82 13.49 -26.78
CA ASP A 50 -2.44 12.10 -26.48
C ASP A 50 -1.50 12.02 -25.26
N ALA A 51 -0.55 12.96 -25.13
CA ALA A 51 0.31 13.06 -23.95
C ALA A 51 -0.47 13.44 -22.67
N THR A 52 -1.47 14.32 -22.77
CA THR A 52 -2.31 14.72 -21.62
C THR A 52 -3.29 13.61 -21.22
N ASP A 53 -3.87 12.86 -22.17
CA ASP A 53 -4.69 11.67 -21.88
C ASP A 53 -3.81 10.58 -21.22
N ALA A 54 -2.55 10.39 -21.62
CA ALA A 54 -1.62 9.49 -20.94
C ALA A 54 -1.33 9.91 -19.48
N ILE A 55 -0.89 11.16 -19.25
CA ILE A 55 -0.62 11.67 -17.89
C ILE A 55 -1.87 11.57 -16.98
N LEU A 56 -3.06 11.84 -17.53
CA LEU A 56 -4.31 11.78 -16.78
C LEU A 56 -4.79 10.34 -16.52
N ARG A 57 -4.40 9.36 -17.35
CA ARG A 57 -4.55 7.92 -17.03
C ARG A 57 -3.59 7.49 -15.92
N ASP A 58 -2.32 7.86 -16.01
CA ASP A 58 -1.30 7.50 -15.02
C ASP A 58 -1.68 8.04 -13.63
N LEU A 59 -2.10 9.32 -13.56
CA LEU A 59 -2.61 9.94 -12.33
C LEU A 59 -3.83 9.21 -11.75
N ARG A 60 -4.71 8.69 -12.62
CA ARG A 60 -5.90 7.93 -12.23
C ARG A 60 -5.55 6.54 -11.71
N GLU A 61 -4.58 5.85 -12.32
CA GLU A 61 -4.10 4.55 -11.82
C GLU A 61 -3.35 4.72 -10.48
N PHE A 62 -2.49 5.73 -10.38
CA PHE A 62 -1.75 6.06 -9.16
C PHE A 62 -2.69 6.35 -7.98
N ASN A 63 -3.76 7.12 -8.22
CA ASN A 63 -4.85 7.41 -7.27
C ASN A 63 -5.56 6.15 -6.72
N ARG A 64 -5.64 5.09 -7.53
CA ARG A 64 -6.31 3.83 -7.18
C ARG A 64 -5.38 2.85 -6.46
N ALA A 65 -4.13 2.77 -6.90
CA ALA A 65 -3.25 1.66 -6.56
C ALA A 65 -2.20 1.98 -5.49
N GLN A 66 -1.77 3.24 -5.36
CA GLN A 66 -0.59 3.59 -4.53
C GLN A 66 -0.81 4.76 -3.57
N TRP A 67 -1.55 5.80 -3.97
CA TRP A 67 -1.72 7.01 -3.16
C TRP A 67 -3.06 7.69 -3.40
N VAL A 68 -3.92 7.74 -2.38
CA VAL A 68 -5.22 8.42 -2.48
C VAL A 68 -4.99 9.94 -2.58
N LEU A 69 -5.41 10.55 -3.69
CA LEU A 69 -5.13 11.97 -3.97
C LEU A 69 -5.74 12.90 -2.91
N HIS A 70 -4.87 13.75 -2.34
CA HIS A 70 -5.27 14.91 -1.57
C HIS A 70 -5.86 15.98 -2.51
N TYR A 71 -6.96 16.59 -2.07
CA TYR A 71 -7.68 17.67 -2.73
C TYR A 71 -7.67 18.92 -1.82
N PRO A 72 -7.71 20.16 -2.35
CA PRO A 72 -7.69 21.37 -1.52
C PRO A 72 -8.93 21.47 -0.62
N ALA A 73 -8.71 21.60 0.68
CA ALA A 73 -9.77 21.88 1.66
C ALA A 73 -10.29 23.32 1.53
N SER A 74 -11.58 23.54 1.69
CA SER A 74 -12.27 24.74 1.20
C SER A 74 -12.25 25.97 2.14
N ALA A 75 -11.29 26.06 3.06
CA ALA A 75 -11.42 26.93 4.23
C ALA A 75 -11.28 28.46 3.99
N SER A 76 -10.66 28.93 2.89
CA SER A 76 -10.33 30.38 2.79
C SER A 76 -10.11 31.00 1.40
N GLN A 77 -9.91 30.24 0.33
CA GLN A 77 -9.60 30.80 -1.01
C GLN A 77 -10.32 30.06 -2.13
N SER A 78 -10.54 30.77 -3.25
CA SER A 78 -11.02 30.18 -4.50
C SER A 78 -10.01 29.17 -5.02
N THR A 79 -10.39 27.89 -5.05
CA THR A 79 -9.56 26.82 -5.65
C THR A 79 -9.27 27.17 -7.12
N PRO A 80 -8.00 27.13 -7.59
CA PRO A 80 -7.67 27.43 -8.99
C PRO A 80 -8.19 26.37 -9.97
N LEU A 81 -8.59 25.20 -9.45
CA LEU A 81 -9.12 24.08 -10.22
C LEU A 81 -10.32 24.48 -11.09
N SER A 82 -10.24 24.08 -12.35
CA SER A 82 -11.11 24.50 -13.44
C SER A 82 -11.77 23.33 -14.16
N VAL A 83 -10.98 22.34 -14.59
CA VAL A 83 -11.42 21.12 -15.28
C VAL A 83 -11.62 19.97 -14.30
N LEU A 84 -10.70 19.73 -13.36
CA LEU A 84 -10.74 18.65 -12.37
C LEU A 84 -11.45 19.03 -11.07
N ARG A 85 -12.08 20.22 -11.03
CA ARG A 85 -12.91 20.68 -9.91
C ARG A 85 -14.08 19.72 -9.62
N LEU A 86 -14.25 19.37 -8.35
CA LEU A 86 -15.37 18.54 -7.89
C LEU A 86 -16.65 19.36 -7.72
N GLU A 87 -17.66 19.07 -8.54
CA GLU A 87 -19.03 19.59 -8.40
C GLU A 87 -19.91 18.58 -7.66
N LEU A 88 -20.09 18.76 -6.35
CA LEU A 88 -21.12 18.03 -5.60
C LEU A 88 -22.48 18.67 -5.86
N LYS A 89 -23.33 17.98 -6.65
CA LYS A 89 -24.71 18.40 -6.96
C LYS A 89 -25.65 18.25 -5.76
N LEU A 90 -25.51 19.12 -4.77
CA LEU A 90 -26.53 19.31 -3.73
C LEU A 90 -27.66 20.19 -4.25
N GLY A 91 -28.91 19.79 -3.98
CA GLY A 91 -30.09 20.59 -4.31
C GLY A 91 -30.21 21.81 -3.40
N ALA A 92 -30.50 22.98 -3.98
CA ALA A 92 -30.88 24.25 -3.33
C ALA A 92 -29.92 24.88 -2.28
N ALA A 93 -28.88 24.20 -1.81
CA ALA A 93 -27.93 24.68 -0.81
C ALA A 93 -26.52 24.84 -1.39
N GLY A 94 -26.08 26.08 -1.61
CA GLY A 94 -24.80 26.44 -2.23
C GLY A 94 -23.55 26.24 -1.35
N GLN A 95 -23.40 25.08 -0.70
CA GLN A 95 -22.25 24.73 0.14
C GLN A 95 -21.72 23.32 -0.17
N ALA A 96 -21.35 23.11 -1.44
CA ALA A 96 -20.70 21.88 -1.89
C ALA A 96 -19.32 21.66 -1.23
N SER A 97 -18.55 22.74 -1.03
CA SER A 97 -17.12 22.62 -0.77
C SER A 97 -16.74 22.42 0.70
N THR A 98 -17.57 22.84 1.66
CA THR A 98 -17.41 22.52 3.09
C THR A 98 -17.69 21.04 3.42
N LEU A 99 -18.33 20.30 2.51
CA LEU A 99 -18.56 18.86 2.63
C LEU A 99 -17.39 18.02 2.13
N VAL A 100 -16.51 18.58 1.28
CA VAL A 100 -15.28 17.87 0.88
C VAL A 100 -14.35 17.70 2.08
N ASP A 101 -14.33 18.68 2.99
CA ASP A 101 -13.55 18.67 4.22
C ASP A 101 -14.08 17.64 5.26
N SER A 102 -15.30 17.13 5.12
CA SER A 102 -15.90 16.09 5.98
C SER A 102 -16.04 14.71 5.34
N LEU A 103 -15.65 14.56 4.07
CA LEU A 103 -15.54 13.27 3.40
C LEU A 103 -14.23 12.57 3.76
N GLU A 104 -14.27 11.24 3.89
CA GLU A 104 -13.06 10.43 3.99
C GLU A 104 -12.20 10.57 2.71
N LYS A 105 -10.87 10.52 2.85
CA LYS A 105 -9.93 10.64 1.72
C LYS A 105 -10.29 9.70 0.56
N SER A 106 -10.67 8.47 0.88
CA SER A 106 -11.16 7.42 -0.03
C SER A 106 -12.28 7.90 -0.95
N SER A 107 -13.31 8.53 -0.39
CA SER A 107 -14.45 9.07 -1.12
C SER A 107 -14.07 10.23 -2.03
N VAL A 108 -13.16 11.12 -1.58
CA VAL A 108 -12.63 12.21 -2.40
C VAL A 108 -11.81 11.67 -3.59
N GLY A 109 -11.00 10.63 -3.36
CA GLY A 109 -10.27 9.92 -4.41
C GLY A 109 -11.17 9.28 -5.47
N GLN A 110 -12.33 8.74 -5.09
CA GLN A 110 -13.33 8.21 -6.04
C GLN A 110 -14.01 9.32 -6.85
N LEU A 111 -14.40 10.43 -6.21
CA LEU A 111 -15.00 11.58 -6.91
C LEU A 111 -14.02 12.22 -7.92
N LEU A 112 -12.72 12.24 -7.59
CA LEU A 112 -11.66 12.61 -8.52
C LEU A 112 -11.53 11.62 -9.68
N ASP A 113 -11.56 10.31 -9.40
CA ASP A 113 -11.52 9.26 -10.43
C ASP A 113 -12.62 9.43 -11.49
N ASP A 114 -13.86 9.66 -11.04
CA ASP A 114 -15.01 9.91 -11.91
C ASP A 114 -14.94 11.25 -12.65
N ARG A 115 -14.21 12.24 -12.13
CA ARG A 115 -13.98 13.51 -12.84
C ARG A 115 -12.90 13.37 -13.90
N MET A 116 -11.76 12.74 -13.57
CA MET A 116 -10.69 12.41 -14.51
C MET A 116 -11.21 11.52 -15.65
N ALA A 117 -12.08 10.55 -15.35
CA ALA A 117 -12.76 9.72 -16.37
C ALA A 117 -13.53 10.53 -17.41
N ARG A 118 -14.27 11.57 -16.98
CA ARG A 118 -15.03 12.45 -17.87
C ARG A 118 -14.12 13.37 -18.69
N SER A 119 -13.05 13.87 -18.10
CA SER A 119 -12.04 14.65 -18.84
C SER A 119 -11.31 13.82 -19.90
N LEU A 120 -10.96 12.57 -19.62
CA LEU A 120 -10.42 11.62 -20.61
C LEU A 120 -11.38 11.39 -21.80
N GLY A 121 -12.69 11.33 -21.53
CA GLY A 121 -13.71 11.30 -22.58
C GLY A 121 -13.71 12.57 -23.44
N HIS A 122 -13.61 13.74 -22.83
CA HIS A 122 -13.58 15.01 -23.55
C HIS A 122 -12.30 15.20 -24.39
N LEU A 123 -11.13 14.81 -23.88
CA LEU A 123 -9.86 14.83 -24.63
C LEU A 123 -9.96 14.04 -25.94
N ARG A 124 -10.62 12.88 -25.92
CA ARG A 124 -10.82 12.04 -27.12
C ARG A 124 -11.76 12.67 -28.13
N ASN A 125 -12.84 13.31 -27.67
CA ASN A 125 -13.74 14.04 -28.55
C ASN A 125 -13.05 15.25 -29.20
N LEU A 126 -12.22 15.98 -28.45
CA LEU A 126 -11.38 17.06 -28.98
C LEU A 126 -10.37 16.52 -30.01
N ARG A 127 -9.74 15.37 -29.72
CA ARG A 127 -8.78 14.72 -30.64
C ARG A 127 -9.41 14.42 -32.00
N VAL A 128 -10.62 13.85 -32.02
CA VAL A 128 -11.36 13.58 -33.27
C VAL A 128 -11.67 14.89 -33.99
N ARG A 129 -12.22 15.90 -33.28
CA ARG A 129 -12.55 17.23 -33.84
C ARG A 129 -11.36 18.00 -34.43
N ILE A 130 -10.14 17.75 -33.96
CA ILE A 130 -8.91 18.38 -34.46
C ILE A 130 -8.25 17.54 -35.56
N SER A 131 -8.40 16.22 -35.52
CA SER A 131 -7.87 15.30 -36.55
C SER A 131 -8.70 15.32 -37.83
N ASP A 132 -9.97 15.72 -37.74
CA ASP A 132 -10.80 16.12 -38.87
C ASP A 132 -10.10 17.20 -39.72
N THR A 133 -10.01 16.97 -41.04
CA THR A 133 -9.46 17.90 -42.05
C THR A 133 -10.53 18.55 -42.93
N GLN A 134 -11.80 18.17 -42.84
CA GLN A 134 -12.90 18.75 -43.63
C GLN A 134 -13.38 20.11 -43.07
N SER A 135 -13.61 21.08 -43.94
CA SER A 135 -14.29 22.35 -43.64
C SER A 135 -15.41 22.57 -44.65
N LYS A 136 -16.66 22.66 -44.19
CA LYS A 136 -17.80 22.96 -45.08
C LYS A 136 -17.95 24.48 -45.26
N VAL A 137 -18.11 24.91 -46.51
CA VAL A 137 -18.27 26.31 -46.92
C VAL A 137 -19.62 26.47 -47.60
N LEU A 138 -20.56 27.13 -46.93
CA LEU A 138 -21.92 27.34 -47.45
C LEU A 138 -21.96 28.57 -48.37
N VAL A 139 -22.20 28.36 -49.66
CA VAL A 139 -22.46 29.41 -50.64
C VAL A 139 -23.97 29.68 -50.66
N THR A 140 -24.39 30.89 -50.33
CA THR A 140 -25.80 31.30 -50.34
C THR A 140 -25.97 32.75 -50.77
N GLY A 141 -27.21 33.25 -50.85
CA GLY A 141 -27.54 34.56 -51.41
C GLY A 141 -28.81 34.55 -52.25
N ASP A 142 -29.19 35.73 -52.72
CA ASP A 142 -30.44 35.98 -53.45
C ASP A 142 -30.62 35.08 -54.69
N LEU A 143 -31.87 34.90 -55.10
CA LEU A 143 -32.22 34.35 -56.41
C LEU A 143 -31.55 35.19 -57.52
N ASN A 144 -30.99 34.51 -58.53
CA ASN A 144 -30.33 35.10 -59.70
C ASN A 144 -29.12 36.02 -59.38
N ALA A 145 -28.50 35.87 -58.19
CA ALA A 145 -27.18 36.42 -57.85
C ALA A 145 -26.00 35.69 -58.51
N GLY A 146 -26.25 34.52 -59.15
CA GLY A 146 -25.23 33.73 -59.84
C GLY A 146 -24.39 32.82 -58.94
N LYS A 147 -24.99 32.25 -57.87
CA LYS A 147 -24.32 31.31 -56.94
C LYS A 147 -23.69 30.12 -57.66
N SER A 148 -24.49 29.36 -58.39
CA SER A 148 -24.06 28.15 -59.10
C SER A 148 -23.06 28.47 -60.22
N THR A 149 -23.16 29.66 -60.84
CA THR A 149 -22.13 30.21 -61.75
C THR A 149 -20.82 30.51 -61.03
N PHE A 150 -20.86 31.09 -59.83
CA PHE A 150 -19.70 31.35 -58.99
C PHE A 150 -19.03 30.05 -58.53
N ILE A 151 -19.81 29.03 -58.14
CA ILE A 151 -19.30 27.69 -57.81
C ILE A 151 -18.62 27.05 -59.02
N ASN A 152 -19.23 27.10 -60.21
CA ASN A 152 -18.62 26.59 -61.45
C ASN A 152 -17.31 27.33 -61.81
N ALA A 153 -17.22 28.63 -61.51
CA ALA A 153 -15.99 29.40 -61.67
C ALA A 153 -14.89 28.97 -60.67
N LEU A 154 -15.22 28.75 -59.39
CA LEU A 154 -14.28 28.21 -58.38
C LEU A 154 -13.79 26.81 -58.76
N MET A 155 -14.69 25.97 -59.29
CA MET A 155 -14.39 24.62 -59.77
C MET A 155 -13.67 24.60 -61.13
N ARG A 156 -13.60 25.74 -61.83
CA ARG A 156 -13.08 25.89 -63.20
C ARG A 156 -13.70 24.90 -64.21
N ARG A 157 -14.93 24.44 -63.94
CA ARG A 157 -15.73 23.44 -64.68
C ARG A 157 -17.22 23.75 -64.53
N LYS A 158 -18.02 23.62 -65.59
CA LYS A 158 -19.49 23.62 -65.45
C LYS A 158 -19.89 22.32 -64.73
N MET A 159 -20.32 22.46 -63.48
CA MET A 159 -20.68 21.36 -62.57
C MET A 159 -22.16 21.46 -62.20
N VAL A 160 -22.52 22.50 -61.44
CA VAL A 160 -23.89 22.74 -60.96
C VAL A 160 -24.71 23.40 -62.08
N PRO A 161 -26.00 23.05 -62.27
CA PRO A 161 -26.89 23.74 -63.21
C PRO A 161 -26.99 25.25 -62.93
N THR A 162 -27.24 26.04 -63.98
CA THR A 162 -27.21 27.52 -63.94
C THR A 162 -28.38 28.19 -64.66
N ASP A 163 -29.56 27.56 -64.68
CA ASP A 163 -30.74 28.15 -65.35
C ASP A 163 -31.33 29.35 -64.58
N GLN A 164 -32.23 30.09 -65.22
CA GLN A 164 -32.86 31.31 -64.69
C GLN A 164 -34.09 31.05 -63.82
N GLN A 165 -34.56 29.80 -63.77
CA GLN A 165 -35.61 29.33 -62.87
C GLN A 165 -35.01 28.92 -61.51
N PRO A 166 -35.81 28.81 -60.44
CA PRO A 166 -35.31 28.28 -59.18
C PRO A 166 -35.04 26.77 -59.34
N CYS A 167 -33.77 26.38 -59.30
CA CYS A 167 -33.30 24.99 -59.46
C CYS A 167 -32.55 24.46 -58.21
N THR A 168 -32.80 25.07 -57.04
CA THR A 168 -31.96 24.91 -55.83
C THR A 168 -32.77 24.61 -54.56
N MET A 169 -33.88 23.87 -54.65
CA MET A 169 -34.58 23.34 -53.46
C MET A 169 -33.91 22.11 -52.83
N VAL A 170 -32.82 21.62 -53.42
CA VAL A 170 -32.02 20.47 -52.98
C VAL A 170 -30.60 20.95 -52.64
N PHE A 171 -30.06 20.54 -51.49
CA PHE A 171 -28.68 20.88 -51.11
C PHE A 171 -27.67 20.02 -51.88
N CYS A 172 -26.62 20.66 -52.41
CA CYS A 172 -25.54 19.99 -53.10
C CYS A 172 -24.20 20.30 -52.42
N GLU A 173 -23.60 19.30 -51.78
CA GLU A 173 -22.22 19.34 -51.30
C GLU A 173 -21.27 18.83 -52.40
N ILE A 174 -20.22 19.58 -52.71
CA ILE A 174 -19.17 19.26 -53.68
C ILE A 174 -17.91 18.89 -52.89
N HIS A 175 -17.36 17.71 -53.18
CA HIS A 175 -16.25 17.09 -52.46
C HIS A 175 -15.15 16.65 -53.45
N ASP A 176 -13.90 16.57 -52.98
CA ASP A 176 -12.82 16.02 -53.81
C ASP A 176 -12.94 14.49 -53.95
N ALA A 177 -13.08 14.04 -55.20
CA ALA A 177 -13.09 12.63 -55.55
C ALA A 177 -11.78 11.91 -55.17
N VAL A 178 -10.63 12.58 -55.27
CA VAL A 178 -9.31 11.95 -55.10
C VAL A 178 -9.09 11.53 -53.64
N ARG A 179 -9.33 12.43 -52.69
CA ARG A 179 -9.26 12.16 -51.25
C ARG A 179 -10.40 11.30 -50.74
N GLU A 180 -11.66 11.62 -51.09
CA GLU A 180 -12.82 11.05 -50.39
C GLU A 180 -13.49 9.85 -51.06
N ASN A 181 -13.35 9.69 -52.38
CA ASN A 181 -14.03 8.61 -53.13
C ASN A 181 -13.07 7.83 -54.06
N HIS A 182 -11.82 7.66 -53.62
CA HIS A 182 -10.79 6.87 -54.31
C HIS A 182 -10.52 7.28 -55.78
N GLY A 183 -10.68 8.56 -56.11
CA GLY A 183 -10.51 9.10 -57.45
C GLY A 183 -11.69 8.90 -58.41
N LYS A 184 -12.90 8.62 -57.91
CA LYS A 184 -14.11 8.44 -58.74
C LYS A 184 -15.03 9.66 -58.73
N GLU A 185 -15.34 10.15 -59.91
CA GLU A 185 -16.40 11.14 -60.11
C GLU A 185 -17.76 10.43 -60.17
N GLU A 186 -18.58 10.58 -59.13
CA GLU A 186 -19.96 10.07 -59.06
C GLU A 186 -20.77 10.92 -58.07
N VAL A 187 -22.11 10.91 -58.24
CA VAL A 187 -23.06 11.62 -57.37
C VAL A 187 -23.72 10.61 -56.45
N HIS A 188 -23.61 10.85 -55.14
CA HIS A 188 -24.28 10.07 -54.11
C HIS A 188 -25.54 10.83 -53.66
N VAL A 189 -26.72 10.28 -53.97
CA VAL A 189 -28.00 10.79 -53.49
C VAL A 189 -28.26 10.22 -52.09
N VAL A 190 -28.30 11.08 -51.08
CA VAL A 190 -28.36 10.72 -49.67
C VAL A 190 -29.69 11.19 -49.06
N TYR A 191 -30.51 10.25 -48.57
CA TYR A 191 -31.80 10.55 -47.92
C TYR A 191 -31.73 10.63 -46.39
N ASP A 192 -30.65 10.13 -45.77
CA ASP A 192 -30.36 10.32 -44.34
C ASP A 192 -28.86 10.58 -44.18
N ALA A 193 -28.51 11.82 -43.83
CA ALA A 193 -27.12 12.24 -43.66
C ALA A 193 -26.43 11.59 -42.45
N GLN A 194 -27.18 11.12 -41.44
CA GLN A 194 -26.61 10.48 -40.24
C GLN A 194 -26.24 9.01 -40.45
N GLN A 195 -26.82 8.37 -41.47
CA GLN A 195 -26.52 6.97 -41.83
C GLN A 195 -25.51 6.87 -42.98
N TYR A 196 -25.09 7.99 -43.59
CA TYR A 196 -24.22 7.99 -44.76
C TYR A 196 -22.80 7.49 -44.46
N ASN A 197 -22.33 6.51 -45.24
CA ASN A 197 -20.93 6.09 -45.29
C ASN A 197 -20.51 5.80 -46.73
N VAL A 198 -19.42 6.41 -47.22
CA VAL A 198 -18.87 6.18 -48.57
C VAL A 198 -18.55 4.70 -48.82
N GLU A 199 -18.09 3.99 -47.78
CA GLU A 199 -17.71 2.57 -47.87
C GLU A 199 -18.93 1.61 -47.90
N ASP A 200 -20.15 2.07 -47.60
CA ASP A 200 -21.36 1.23 -47.59
C ASP A 200 -22.36 1.65 -48.70
N PRO A 201 -22.39 0.94 -49.85
CA PRO A 201 -23.33 1.22 -50.93
C PRO A 201 -24.81 1.06 -50.57
N ALA A 202 -25.16 0.56 -49.38
CA ALA A 202 -26.56 0.52 -48.94
C ALA A 202 -27.09 1.88 -48.45
N THR A 203 -26.21 2.84 -48.11
CA THR A 203 -26.61 4.11 -47.47
C THR A 203 -26.85 5.27 -48.45
N PHE A 204 -26.67 5.05 -49.76
CA PHE A 204 -26.82 6.07 -50.80
C PHE A 204 -27.16 5.47 -52.17
N THR A 205 -27.72 6.27 -53.08
CA THR A 205 -27.89 5.89 -54.50
C THR A 205 -26.80 6.54 -55.35
N ARG A 206 -26.06 5.75 -56.13
CA ARG A 206 -25.05 6.22 -57.08
C ARG A 206 -25.69 6.66 -58.40
N ARG A 207 -25.21 7.76 -58.97
CA ARG A 207 -25.53 8.27 -60.31
C ARG A 207 -24.25 8.87 -60.92
N ASP A 208 -24.17 8.94 -62.25
CA ASP A 208 -23.02 9.55 -62.92
C ASP A 208 -23.05 11.08 -62.82
N LEU A 209 -21.88 11.71 -62.79
CA LEU A 209 -21.75 13.17 -62.60
C LEU A 209 -22.38 13.98 -63.76
N ASP A 210 -22.36 13.45 -64.97
CA ASP A 210 -22.99 14.06 -66.15
C ASP A 210 -24.53 14.06 -66.07
N GLU A 211 -25.14 13.25 -65.18
CA GLU A 211 -26.60 13.25 -64.96
C GLU A 211 -27.06 14.31 -63.94
N LEU A 212 -26.16 15.08 -63.31
CA LEU A 212 -26.49 15.95 -62.17
C LEU A 212 -27.64 16.94 -62.44
N GLU A 213 -27.66 17.56 -63.62
CA GLU A 213 -28.74 18.48 -64.04
C GLU A 213 -30.11 17.78 -64.07
N ALA A 214 -30.17 16.51 -64.50
CA ALA A 214 -31.38 15.69 -64.46
C ALA A 214 -31.73 15.18 -63.05
N ILE A 215 -30.76 14.96 -62.16
CA ILE A 215 -31.00 14.57 -60.76
C ILE A 215 -31.69 15.71 -59.99
N PHE A 216 -31.30 16.97 -60.25
CA PHE A 216 -31.98 18.13 -59.69
C PHE A 216 -33.45 18.20 -60.14
N GLU A 217 -33.74 18.11 -61.45
CA GLU A 217 -35.12 18.06 -61.96
C GLU A 217 -35.92 16.87 -61.39
N GLU A 218 -35.29 15.70 -61.29
CA GLU A 218 -35.88 14.49 -60.74
C GLU A 218 -36.29 14.65 -59.27
N GLU A 219 -35.42 15.16 -58.39
CA GLU A 219 -35.72 15.25 -56.96
C GLU A 219 -36.53 16.50 -56.58
N GLU A 220 -36.40 17.61 -57.30
CA GLU A 220 -37.23 18.82 -57.10
C GLU A 220 -38.69 18.61 -57.53
N SER A 221 -38.95 17.75 -58.53
CA SER A 221 -40.31 17.36 -58.94
C SER A 221 -40.96 16.28 -58.06
N LYS A 222 -40.22 15.67 -57.12
CA LYS A 222 -40.74 14.64 -56.21
C LYS A 222 -41.14 15.26 -54.86
N GLU A 223 -42.43 15.58 -54.70
CA GLU A 223 -43.01 16.02 -53.41
C GLU A 223 -42.80 14.95 -52.30
N ARG A 224 -41.69 15.06 -51.57
CA ARG A 224 -41.30 14.19 -50.46
C ARG A 224 -41.21 14.99 -49.16
N ALA A 225 -41.36 14.30 -48.04
CA ALA A 225 -41.31 14.92 -46.70
C ALA A 225 -39.89 15.37 -46.27
N SER A 226 -38.86 15.02 -47.05
CA SER A 226 -37.48 15.46 -46.87
C SER A 226 -36.78 15.45 -48.22
N SER A 227 -36.14 16.56 -48.59
CA SER A 227 -35.21 16.61 -49.72
C SER A 227 -33.97 15.76 -49.43
N PRO A 228 -33.34 15.12 -50.44
CA PRO A 228 -32.01 14.54 -50.27
C PRO A 228 -30.94 15.63 -50.09
N VAL A 229 -29.76 15.19 -49.65
CA VAL A 229 -28.50 15.88 -49.90
C VAL A 229 -27.81 15.18 -51.06
N LEU A 230 -27.38 15.94 -52.06
CA LEU A 230 -26.53 15.44 -53.15
C LEU A 230 -25.08 15.64 -52.74
N LYS A 231 -24.30 14.55 -52.66
CA LYS A 231 -22.83 14.63 -52.50
C LYS A 231 -22.20 14.33 -53.86
N CYS A 232 -21.63 15.36 -54.48
CA CYS A 232 -21.00 15.28 -55.79
C CYS A 232 -19.48 15.17 -55.61
N TYR A 233 -18.92 14.01 -55.93
CA TYR A 233 -17.47 13.81 -55.92
C TYR A 233 -16.90 14.20 -57.29
N CYS A 234 -15.89 15.06 -57.31
CA CYS A 234 -15.26 15.54 -58.54
C CYS A 234 -13.76 15.77 -58.39
N SER A 235 -13.03 15.74 -59.49
CA SER A 235 -11.60 16.02 -59.55
C SER A 235 -11.30 17.40 -60.14
N GLY A 236 -10.18 18.00 -59.73
CA GLY A 236 -9.70 19.28 -60.27
C GLY A 236 -9.29 19.17 -61.74
N VAL A 237 -9.53 20.25 -62.50
CA VAL A 237 -9.32 20.28 -63.97
C VAL A 237 -7.84 20.38 -64.38
N LEU A 238 -6.95 20.72 -63.44
CA LEU A 238 -5.53 20.98 -63.67
C LEU A 238 -4.65 20.17 -62.72
N GLY A 239 -3.50 19.74 -63.21
CA GLY A 239 -2.48 19.01 -62.45
C GLY A 239 -1.51 19.93 -61.68
N ASP A 240 -2.05 20.99 -61.08
CA ASP A 240 -1.34 21.81 -60.09
C ASP A 240 -1.72 21.28 -58.69
N ASP A 241 -0.75 21.15 -57.77
CA ASP A 241 -0.95 20.45 -56.48
C ASP A 241 -1.88 21.18 -55.48
N GLU A 242 -2.29 22.42 -55.77
CA GLU A 242 -3.26 23.18 -54.96
C GLU A 242 -4.54 23.51 -55.74
N THR A 243 -5.69 23.18 -55.15
CA THR A 243 -7.02 23.61 -55.63
C THR A 243 -7.81 24.18 -54.47
N LEU A 244 -8.90 24.93 -54.72
CA LEU A 244 -9.72 25.45 -53.62
C LEU A 244 -10.32 24.33 -52.76
N LEU A 245 -10.60 23.15 -53.32
CA LEU A 245 -11.09 21.99 -52.56
C LEU A 245 -9.99 21.34 -51.69
N HIS A 246 -8.71 21.49 -52.05
CA HIS A 246 -7.60 20.89 -51.32
C HIS A 246 -6.35 21.78 -51.39
N ASN A 247 -6.05 22.45 -50.27
CA ASN A 247 -4.89 23.34 -50.11
C ASN A 247 -3.83 22.75 -49.17
N GLY A 248 -3.64 21.42 -49.18
CA GLY A 248 -2.67 20.68 -48.35
C GLY A 248 -3.01 20.59 -46.85
N ALA A 249 -3.46 21.70 -46.25
CA ALA A 249 -3.76 21.83 -44.83
C ALA A 249 -5.23 21.52 -44.48
N VAL A 250 -6.15 21.83 -45.39
CA VAL A 250 -7.60 21.67 -45.22
C VAL A 250 -8.25 21.12 -46.49
N ASP A 251 -9.21 20.21 -46.30
CA ASP A 251 -10.11 19.74 -47.35
C ASP A 251 -11.39 20.61 -47.28
N ILE A 252 -11.71 21.34 -48.36
CA ILE A 252 -12.86 22.25 -48.42
C ILE A 252 -13.99 21.60 -49.20
N ALA A 253 -15.13 21.41 -48.54
CA ALA A 253 -16.39 21.01 -49.18
C ALA A 253 -17.25 22.24 -49.45
N LEU A 254 -17.53 22.53 -50.73
CA LEU A 254 -18.40 23.64 -51.13
C LEU A 254 -19.86 23.19 -51.09
N ILE A 255 -20.78 24.00 -50.56
CA ILE A 255 -22.21 23.69 -50.58
C ILE A 255 -22.97 24.77 -51.34
N ASP A 256 -23.67 24.42 -52.42
CA ASP A 256 -24.66 25.35 -53.02
C ASP A 256 -25.93 25.32 -52.16
N GLY A 257 -26.23 26.46 -51.55
CA GLY A 257 -27.40 26.68 -50.71
C GLY A 257 -28.56 27.28 -51.50
N PRO A 258 -29.81 27.00 -51.12
CA PRO A 258 -31.00 27.52 -51.81
C PRO A 258 -30.97 29.02 -52.09
N GLY A 259 -31.55 29.41 -53.23
CA GLY A 259 -31.82 30.82 -53.52
C GLY A 259 -32.78 31.44 -52.52
N LEU A 260 -32.28 32.40 -51.73
CA LEU A 260 -33.03 32.98 -50.63
C LEU A 260 -34.35 33.59 -51.10
N ASN A 261 -35.43 32.98 -50.64
CA ASN A 261 -36.80 33.46 -50.73
C ASN A 261 -37.47 33.36 -49.34
N ARG A 262 -38.74 33.73 -49.23
CA ARG A 262 -39.42 33.83 -47.93
C ARG A 262 -39.53 32.49 -47.18
N ASP A 263 -39.56 31.38 -47.90
CA ASP A 263 -39.85 30.05 -47.35
C ASP A 263 -38.56 29.24 -47.13
N SER A 264 -37.52 29.46 -47.95
CA SER A 264 -36.18 28.85 -47.83
C SER A 264 -35.26 29.55 -46.82
N LEU A 265 -35.52 30.82 -46.47
CA LEU A 265 -34.66 31.60 -45.59
C LEU A 265 -34.49 30.96 -44.21
N GLN A 266 -35.56 30.41 -43.62
CA GLN A 266 -35.48 29.81 -42.28
C GLN A 266 -34.63 28.53 -42.29
N THR A 267 -34.84 27.65 -43.27
CA THR A 267 -34.04 26.43 -43.46
C THR A 267 -32.57 26.76 -43.67
N THR A 268 -32.28 27.71 -44.56
CA THR A 268 -30.90 28.12 -44.89
C THR A 268 -30.20 28.80 -43.70
N ALA A 269 -30.92 29.60 -42.92
CA ALA A 269 -30.39 30.23 -41.70
C ALA A 269 -30.20 29.24 -40.54
N LEU A 270 -30.98 28.15 -40.47
CA LEU A 270 -30.75 27.06 -39.53
C LEU A 270 -29.54 26.21 -39.93
N PHE A 271 -29.46 25.81 -41.20
CA PHE A 271 -28.31 25.07 -41.73
C PHE A 271 -27.00 25.86 -41.55
N ALA A 272 -27.02 27.17 -41.83
CA ALA A 272 -25.89 28.08 -41.60
C ALA A 272 -25.41 28.17 -40.13
N ARG A 273 -26.16 27.64 -39.14
CA ARG A 273 -25.76 27.58 -37.72
C ARG A 273 -25.09 26.26 -37.33
N GLU A 274 -25.06 25.26 -38.20
CA GLU A 274 -24.46 23.96 -37.91
C GLU A 274 -22.94 24.07 -37.71
N GLU A 275 -22.43 23.30 -36.75
CA GLU A 275 -21.01 23.37 -36.31
C GLU A 275 -20.04 22.80 -37.35
N GLU A 276 -20.52 22.01 -38.32
CA GLU A 276 -19.73 21.47 -39.44
C GLU A 276 -19.36 22.54 -40.48
N ILE A 277 -20.13 23.64 -40.55
CA ILE A 277 -19.93 24.72 -41.52
C ILE A 277 -19.01 25.77 -40.91
N ASP A 278 -17.75 25.83 -41.33
CA ASP A 278 -16.77 26.80 -40.82
C ASP A 278 -17.01 28.22 -41.39
N VAL A 279 -17.47 28.33 -42.65
CA VAL A 279 -17.61 29.60 -43.39
C VAL A 279 -18.94 29.70 -44.13
N VAL A 280 -19.49 30.91 -44.20
CA VAL A 280 -20.62 31.26 -45.08
C VAL A 280 -20.14 32.30 -46.10
N VAL A 281 -20.34 31.99 -47.38
CA VAL A 281 -20.10 32.87 -48.53
C VAL A 281 -21.44 33.40 -49.02
N PHE A 282 -21.58 34.72 -49.08
CA PHE A 282 -22.81 35.40 -49.45
C PHE A 282 -22.67 36.12 -50.80
N VAL A 283 -23.33 35.57 -51.82
CA VAL A 283 -23.27 36.07 -53.21
C VAL A 283 -24.36 37.12 -53.46
N VAL A 284 -23.95 38.28 -53.96
CA VAL A 284 -24.78 39.45 -54.23
C VAL A 284 -24.65 39.83 -55.70
N SER A 285 -25.76 40.09 -56.41
CA SER A 285 -25.70 40.70 -57.74
C SER A 285 -25.38 42.19 -57.63
N ALA A 286 -24.31 42.66 -58.27
CA ALA A 286 -23.93 44.08 -58.30
C ALA A 286 -24.99 44.99 -58.96
N GLU A 287 -25.84 44.43 -59.82
CA GLU A 287 -26.98 45.13 -60.43
C GLU A 287 -28.07 45.47 -59.41
N ASN A 288 -28.20 44.62 -58.38
CA ASN A 288 -29.24 44.67 -57.38
C ASN A 288 -28.73 45.32 -56.09
N HIS A 289 -29.67 45.68 -55.22
CA HIS A 289 -29.37 45.98 -53.83
C HIS A 289 -29.84 44.79 -52.99
N PHE A 290 -29.20 44.55 -51.85
CA PHE A 290 -29.60 43.50 -50.91
C PHE A 290 -31.12 43.49 -50.73
N THR A 291 -31.76 42.33 -50.98
CA THR A 291 -33.20 42.17 -50.75
C THR A 291 -33.50 42.18 -49.24
N LEU A 292 -34.78 42.29 -48.87
CA LEU A 292 -35.18 42.12 -47.47
C LEU A 292 -34.79 40.74 -46.92
N SER A 293 -34.87 39.69 -47.74
CA SER A 293 -34.44 38.33 -47.37
C SER A 293 -32.92 38.22 -47.22
N ALA A 294 -32.14 38.90 -48.07
CA ALA A 294 -30.69 38.98 -47.90
C ALA A 294 -30.30 39.73 -46.61
N CYS A 295 -30.95 40.86 -46.32
CA CYS A 295 -30.74 41.62 -45.09
C CYS A 295 -31.11 40.80 -43.84
N GLU A 296 -32.25 40.11 -43.85
CA GLU A 296 -32.71 39.27 -42.74
C GLU A 296 -31.80 38.05 -42.55
N PHE A 297 -31.33 37.41 -43.63
CA PHE A 297 -30.34 36.34 -43.53
C PHE A 297 -29.02 36.85 -42.94
N LEU A 298 -28.47 37.96 -43.44
CA LEU A 298 -27.19 38.51 -42.96
C LEU A 298 -27.27 38.99 -41.51
N GLN A 299 -28.40 39.56 -41.07
CA GLN A 299 -28.62 39.91 -39.67
C GLN A 299 -28.71 38.68 -38.77
N ASN A 300 -29.39 37.61 -39.20
CA ASN A 300 -29.41 36.36 -38.44
C ASN A 300 -28.02 35.71 -38.40
N ALA A 301 -27.39 35.51 -39.55
CA ALA A 301 -26.09 34.86 -39.69
C ALA A 301 -24.97 35.60 -38.95
N SER A 302 -24.91 36.94 -39.00
CA SER A 302 -23.85 37.74 -38.35
C SER A 302 -23.89 37.72 -36.81
N ASN A 303 -25.05 37.41 -36.21
CA ASN A 303 -25.18 37.24 -34.77
C ASN A 303 -24.54 35.92 -34.28
N ASP A 304 -24.75 34.83 -35.03
CA ASP A 304 -24.22 33.49 -34.69
C ASP A 304 -22.79 33.31 -35.21
N LYS A 305 -22.59 33.52 -36.52
CA LYS A 305 -21.29 33.55 -37.19
C LYS A 305 -20.84 34.99 -37.36
N ALA A 306 -19.96 35.41 -36.46
CA ALA A 306 -19.46 36.78 -36.32
C ALA A 306 -18.90 37.46 -37.59
N TYR A 307 -18.69 36.73 -38.68
CA TYR A 307 -18.12 37.18 -39.95
C TYR A 307 -18.73 36.37 -41.11
N VAL A 308 -18.96 37.02 -42.25
CA VAL A 308 -19.50 36.40 -43.47
C VAL A 308 -18.65 36.87 -44.65
N PHE A 309 -18.24 35.97 -45.55
CA PHE A 309 -17.46 36.34 -46.74
C PHE A 309 -18.41 36.80 -47.83
N VAL A 310 -18.24 37.99 -48.42
CA VAL A 310 -19.23 38.60 -49.33
C VAL A 310 -18.67 38.72 -50.74
N VAL A 311 -19.41 38.19 -51.72
CA VAL A 311 -19.01 38.13 -53.13
C VAL A 311 -20.00 38.93 -53.97
N VAL A 312 -19.54 40.08 -54.47
CA VAL A 312 -20.31 40.97 -55.33
C VAL A 312 -20.04 40.59 -56.79
N ASN A 313 -20.95 39.81 -57.35
CA ASN A 313 -20.88 39.20 -58.68
C ASN A 313 -21.51 40.11 -59.76
N LYS A 314 -21.24 39.87 -61.05
CA LYS A 314 -21.66 40.71 -62.19
C LYS A 314 -21.14 42.16 -62.15
N TYR A 315 -19.92 42.36 -61.65
CA TYR A 315 -19.34 43.71 -61.50
C TYR A 315 -18.94 44.37 -62.83
N ASP A 316 -18.85 43.59 -63.91
CA ASP A 316 -18.68 43.99 -65.30
C ASP A 316 -19.83 44.88 -65.82
N GLN A 317 -21.08 44.54 -65.47
CA GLN A 317 -22.29 45.24 -65.93
C GLN A 317 -22.43 46.66 -65.35
N ILE A 318 -21.57 47.03 -64.39
CA ILE A 318 -21.67 48.27 -63.61
C ILE A 318 -20.83 49.40 -64.20
N LYS A 319 -21.51 50.32 -64.91
CA LYS A 319 -20.91 51.51 -65.54
C LYS A 319 -20.24 52.50 -64.57
N ASN A 320 -20.53 52.43 -63.28
CA ASN A 320 -19.87 53.27 -62.25
C ASN A 320 -19.45 52.37 -61.08
N LYS A 321 -18.31 51.70 -61.27
CA LYS A 321 -17.71 50.71 -60.37
C LYS A 321 -17.56 51.26 -58.93
N ASP A 322 -17.10 52.51 -58.77
CA ASP A 322 -16.88 53.14 -57.46
C ASP A 322 -18.17 53.39 -56.67
N LYS A 323 -19.20 53.94 -57.32
CA LYS A 323 -20.49 54.23 -56.67
C LYS A 323 -21.21 52.97 -56.23
N CYS A 324 -21.05 51.87 -56.98
CA CYS A 324 -21.51 50.55 -56.55
C CYS A 324 -20.73 50.07 -55.32
N ARG A 325 -19.39 50.06 -55.38
CA ARG A 325 -18.53 49.63 -54.27
C ARG A 325 -18.84 50.38 -52.97
N ALA A 326 -18.90 51.70 -53.02
CA ALA A 326 -19.23 52.54 -51.87
C ALA A 326 -20.64 52.25 -51.30
N ARG A 327 -21.65 52.02 -52.16
CA ARG A 327 -23.01 51.72 -51.71
C ARG A 327 -23.13 50.34 -51.07
N VAL A 328 -22.51 49.31 -51.66
CA VAL A 328 -22.53 47.95 -51.12
C VAL A 328 -21.81 47.91 -49.77
N LEU A 329 -20.65 48.57 -49.64
CA LEU A 329 -19.90 48.63 -48.39
C LEU A 329 -20.68 49.32 -47.26
N GLU A 330 -21.38 50.43 -47.51
CA GLU A 330 -22.22 51.07 -46.47
C GLU A 330 -23.41 50.18 -46.07
N GLN A 331 -23.97 49.37 -46.97
CA GLN A 331 -24.99 48.38 -46.61
C GLN A 331 -24.41 47.21 -45.79
N ILE A 332 -23.20 46.73 -46.11
CA ILE A 332 -22.49 45.71 -45.30
C ILE A 332 -22.15 46.27 -43.91
N ARG A 333 -21.81 47.56 -43.80
CA ARG A 333 -21.56 48.26 -42.53
C ARG A 333 -22.77 48.25 -41.60
N GLU A 334 -23.99 48.39 -42.13
CA GLU A 334 -25.22 48.29 -41.35
C GLU A 334 -25.59 46.84 -40.99
N LEU A 335 -25.37 45.90 -41.91
CA LEU A 335 -25.81 44.50 -41.75
C LEU A 335 -24.82 43.59 -41.01
N SER A 336 -23.51 43.83 -41.16
CA SER A 336 -22.44 43.00 -40.58
C SER A 336 -21.19 43.85 -40.28
N PRO A 337 -21.19 44.64 -39.18
CA PRO A 337 -20.12 45.61 -38.88
C PRO A 337 -18.71 45.00 -38.76
N ARG A 338 -18.60 43.72 -38.40
CA ARG A 338 -17.33 42.98 -38.33
C ARG A 338 -16.78 42.65 -39.72
N THR A 339 -17.65 42.21 -40.63
CA THR A 339 -17.30 42.00 -42.04
C THR A 339 -16.86 43.31 -42.71
N TYR A 340 -17.49 44.43 -42.35
CA TYR A 340 -17.07 45.76 -42.81
C TYR A 340 -15.69 46.18 -42.27
N ALA A 341 -15.33 45.79 -41.05
CA ALA A 341 -14.03 46.14 -40.46
C ALA A 341 -12.83 45.42 -41.13
N GLU A 342 -13.07 44.22 -41.64
CA GLU A 342 -12.10 43.38 -42.39
C GLU A 342 -12.45 43.36 -43.90
N ALA A 343 -13.09 44.42 -44.43
CA ALA A 343 -13.71 44.40 -45.77
C ALA A 343 -12.74 44.27 -46.96
N GLU A 344 -11.45 44.50 -46.76
CA GLU A 344 -10.43 44.31 -47.80
C GLU A 344 -10.10 42.82 -48.01
N GLU A 345 -10.18 42.02 -46.94
CA GLU A 345 -10.07 40.54 -46.95
C GLU A 345 -11.40 39.87 -47.31
N LEU A 346 -12.55 40.48 -46.94
CA LEU A 346 -13.86 39.80 -46.90
C LEU A 346 -14.91 40.26 -47.93
N VAL A 347 -14.69 41.35 -48.70
CA VAL A 347 -15.69 41.88 -49.64
C VAL A 347 -15.12 42.04 -51.05
N HIS A 348 -15.39 41.04 -51.89
CA HIS A 348 -14.80 40.88 -53.22
C HIS A 348 -15.73 41.31 -54.34
N PHE A 349 -15.19 41.91 -55.41
CA PHE A 349 -15.95 42.44 -56.55
C PHE A 349 -15.48 41.76 -57.85
N VAL A 350 -16.28 40.81 -58.33
CA VAL A 350 -15.92 39.84 -59.38
C VAL A 350 -16.97 39.77 -60.49
N ASP A 351 -16.61 39.12 -61.59
CA ASP A 351 -17.58 38.48 -62.47
C ASP A 351 -17.21 37.00 -62.61
N SER A 352 -18.15 36.13 -62.24
CA SER A 352 -18.00 34.68 -62.33
C SER A 352 -18.19 34.16 -63.75
N ARG A 353 -18.83 34.93 -64.64
CA ARG A 353 -19.13 34.48 -66.01
C ARG A 353 -17.89 34.54 -66.89
N ALA A 354 -17.13 35.63 -66.87
CA ALA A 354 -15.83 35.71 -67.54
C ALA A 354 -14.88 34.57 -67.15
N MET A 355 -14.97 34.08 -65.89
CA MET A 355 -14.20 32.94 -65.38
C MET A 355 -14.73 31.56 -65.82
N CYS A 356 -15.92 31.47 -66.43
CA CYS A 356 -16.42 30.26 -67.06
C CYS A 356 -16.10 30.21 -68.57
N ASP A 357 -16.08 31.37 -69.24
CA ASP A 357 -16.01 31.52 -70.69
C ASP A 357 -14.55 31.59 -71.23
N PHE A 358 -13.56 31.06 -70.49
CA PHE A 358 -12.10 31.23 -70.71
C PHE A 358 -11.54 30.90 -72.10
N ASN A 359 -12.26 30.13 -72.93
CA ASN A 359 -11.80 29.73 -74.26
C ASN A 359 -12.00 30.80 -75.35
N GLU A 360 -12.74 31.89 -75.10
CA GLU A 360 -13.12 32.88 -76.13
C GLU A 360 -12.65 34.33 -75.88
N GLY A 361 -11.34 34.51 -75.68
CA GLY A 361 -10.61 35.70 -76.15
C GLY A 361 -11.07 37.08 -75.66
N VAL A 362 -11.47 37.20 -74.39
CA VAL A 362 -11.96 38.47 -73.80
C VAL A 362 -10.81 39.45 -73.50
N HIS A 363 -10.97 40.72 -73.89
CA HIS A 363 -9.90 41.73 -73.81
C HIS A 363 -9.44 42.13 -72.39
N ASP A 364 -10.26 41.92 -71.34
CA ASP A 364 -9.93 42.24 -69.94
C ASP A 364 -9.66 40.97 -69.08
N ALA A 365 -9.48 39.80 -69.71
CA ALA A 365 -9.44 38.50 -69.01
C ALA A 365 -8.41 38.42 -67.87
N GLU A 366 -7.27 39.10 -67.99
CA GLU A 366 -6.22 39.16 -66.96
C GLU A 366 -6.68 39.90 -65.68
N GLU A 367 -7.45 40.99 -65.80
CA GLU A 367 -7.97 41.71 -64.62
C GLU A 367 -9.00 40.85 -63.88
N HIS A 368 -9.86 40.15 -64.63
CA HIS A 368 -10.86 39.24 -64.07
C HIS A 368 -10.20 38.05 -63.36
N ALA A 369 -9.19 37.42 -63.98
CA ALA A 369 -8.43 36.32 -63.38
C ALA A 369 -7.68 36.77 -62.11
N ALA A 370 -7.04 37.94 -62.12
CA ALA A 370 -6.33 38.47 -60.94
C ALA A 370 -7.29 38.74 -59.76
N ARG A 371 -8.46 39.34 -60.01
CA ARG A 371 -9.51 39.55 -59.01
C ARG A 371 -10.01 38.23 -58.41
N PHE A 372 -10.23 37.23 -59.27
CA PHE A 372 -10.75 35.93 -58.83
C PHE A 372 -9.71 35.12 -58.06
N LYS A 373 -8.44 35.12 -58.48
CA LYS A 373 -7.34 34.52 -57.72
C LYS A 373 -7.18 35.17 -56.34
N SER A 374 -7.31 36.49 -56.24
CA SER A 374 -7.32 37.19 -54.95
C SER A 374 -8.48 36.71 -54.05
N LEU A 375 -9.67 36.51 -54.61
CA LEU A 375 -10.80 35.90 -53.88
C LEU A 375 -10.51 34.45 -53.44
N GLU A 376 -9.90 33.62 -54.30
CA GLU A 376 -9.54 32.23 -53.98
C GLU A 376 -8.55 32.19 -52.80
N THR A 377 -7.48 32.99 -52.85
CA THR A 377 -6.49 33.11 -51.79
C THR A 377 -7.12 33.59 -50.47
N ASN A 378 -7.83 34.72 -50.49
CA ASN A 378 -8.45 35.29 -49.28
C ASN A 378 -9.51 34.34 -48.67
N LEU A 379 -10.27 33.60 -49.48
CA LEU A 379 -11.23 32.62 -49.00
C LEU A 379 -10.52 31.44 -48.31
N SER A 380 -9.42 30.93 -48.90
CA SER A 380 -8.65 29.82 -48.32
C SER A 380 -8.00 30.19 -46.97
N GLU A 381 -7.42 31.39 -46.89
CA GLU A 381 -6.83 31.93 -45.67
C GLU A 381 -7.88 32.20 -44.59
N PHE A 382 -9.04 32.76 -44.97
CA PHE A 382 -10.16 32.94 -44.07
C PHE A 382 -10.66 31.61 -43.50
N VAL A 383 -10.77 30.55 -44.30
CA VAL A 383 -11.16 29.20 -43.83
C VAL A 383 -10.14 28.69 -42.80
N LEU A 384 -8.85 28.74 -43.08
CA LEU A 384 -7.77 28.34 -42.15
C LEU A 384 -7.85 29.12 -40.83
N ARG A 385 -8.00 30.44 -40.91
CA ARG A 385 -8.11 31.37 -39.78
C ARG A 385 -9.36 31.12 -38.93
N ARG A 386 -10.51 30.82 -39.56
CA ARG A 386 -11.72 30.41 -38.83
C ARG A 386 -11.50 29.08 -38.13
N ARG A 387 -10.90 28.09 -38.80
CA ARG A 387 -10.63 26.75 -38.26
C ARG A 387 -9.69 26.77 -37.05
N ALA A 388 -8.64 27.58 -37.08
CA ALA A 388 -7.76 27.81 -35.92
C ALA A 388 -8.55 28.32 -34.70
N LYS A 389 -9.48 29.25 -34.93
CA LYS A 389 -10.31 29.88 -33.89
C LYS A 389 -11.49 29.03 -33.42
N SER A 390 -12.07 28.18 -34.27
CA SER A 390 -13.27 27.35 -34.01
C SER A 390 -12.96 25.91 -33.56
N LYS A 391 -11.86 25.32 -34.03
CA LYS A 391 -11.45 23.93 -33.73
C LYS A 391 -10.22 23.86 -32.82
N LEU A 392 -9.15 24.62 -33.07
CA LEU A 392 -7.88 24.51 -32.31
C LEU A 392 -7.90 25.26 -30.96
N LEU A 393 -8.23 26.56 -30.95
CA LEU A 393 -8.16 27.40 -29.75
C LEU A 393 -8.99 26.90 -28.54
N PRO A 394 -10.22 26.34 -28.71
CA PRO A 394 -10.96 25.73 -27.60
C PRO A 394 -10.24 24.52 -26.98
N ALA A 395 -9.49 23.76 -27.79
CA ALA A 395 -8.74 22.60 -27.33
C ALA A 395 -7.45 22.99 -26.61
N GLN A 396 -6.71 23.99 -27.12
CA GLN A 396 -5.58 24.59 -26.40
C GLN A 396 -6.04 25.10 -25.02
N THR A 397 -7.15 25.86 -24.99
CA THR A 397 -7.76 26.36 -23.74
C THR A 397 -8.15 25.22 -22.77
N PHE A 398 -8.61 24.08 -23.28
CA PHE A 398 -8.95 22.92 -22.43
C PHE A 398 -7.70 22.19 -21.93
N LEU A 399 -6.68 22.04 -22.78
CA LEU A 399 -5.38 21.45 -22.43
C LEU A 399 -4.69 22.26 -21.33
N GLU A 400 -4.51 23.57 -21.52
CA GLU A 400 -3.91 24.48 -20.53
C GLU A 400 -4.60 24.36 -19.17
N ARG A 401 -5.93 24.39 -19.14
CA ARG A 401 -6.72 24.24 -17.91
C ARG A 401 -6.55 22.87 -17.27
N THR A 402 -6.51 21.81 -18.07
CA THR A 402 -6.31 20.44 -17.57
C THR A 402 -4.89 20.25 -17.00
N LEU A 403 -3.87 20.77 -17.68
CA LEU A 403 -2.48 20.69 -17.26
C LEU A 403 -2.20 21.56 -16.02
N ASN A 404 -2.75 22.78 -15.95
CA ASN A 404 -2.67 23.60 -14.73
C ASN A 404 -3.36 22.92 -13.53
N ASP A 405 -4.52 22.29 -13.73
CA ASP A 405 -5.19 21.51 -12.68
C ASP A 405 -4.34 20.30 -12.23
N ILE A 406 -3.72 19.57 -13.17
CA ILE A 406 -2.80 18.44 -12.88
C ILE A 406 -1.55 18.92 -12.13
N LEU A 407 -0.96 20.05 -12.55
CA LEU A 407 0.21 20.66 -11.90
C LEU A 407 -0.11 21.08 -10.46
N PHE A 408 -1.27 21.70 -10.25
CA PHE A 408 -1.74 22.09 -8.92
C PHE A 408 -1.98 20.87 -8.01
N LEU A 409 -2.68 19.84 -8.50
CA LEU A 409 -2.89 18.60 -7.73
C LEU A 409 -1.58 17.87 -7.44
N SER A 410 -0.65 17.84 -8.40
CA SER A 410 0.68 17.22 -8.22
C SER A 410 1.49 17.95 -7.16
N GLN A 411 1.50 19.28 -7.18
CA GLN A 411 2.18 20.07 -6.14
C GLN A 411 1.55 19.87 -4.76
N LEU A 412 0.22 19.92 -4.65
CA LEU A 412 -0.49 19.71 -3.39
C LEU A 412 -0.20 18.32 -2.79
N ASN A 413 -0.07 17.29 -3.63
CA ASN A 413 0.24 15.94 -3.20
C ASN A 413 1.73 15.72 -2.92
N LEU A 414 2.64 16.40 -3.61
CA LEU A 414 4.07 16.46 -3.26
C LEU A 414 4.25 17.08 -1.86
N ASP A 415 3.56 18.19 -1.58
CA ASP A 415 3.54 18.85 -0.26
C ASP A 415 2.83 18.02 0.83
N ALA A 416 2.00 17.05 0.45
CA ALA A 416 1.40 16.09 1.39
C ALA A 416 2.34 14.91 1.66
N ALA A 417 2.92 14.33 0.60
CA ALA A 417 3.90 13.25 0.69
C ALA A 417 5.13 13.67 1.51
N GLN A 418 5.65 14.88 1.34
CA GLN A 418 6.74 15.41 2.16
C GLN A 418 6.39 15.46 3.65
N LYS A 419 5.16 15.90 4.01
CA LYS A 419 4.70 15.94 5.40
C LYS A 419 4.56 14.54 6.00
N ASP A 420 4.09 13.57 5.21
CA ASP A 420 3.97 12.18 5.64
C ASP A 420 5.35 11.49 5.78
N ILE A 421 6.34 11.83 4.94
CA ILE A 421 7.75 11.43 5.13
C ILE A 421 8.29 11.97 6.45
N ASP A 422 8.13 13.26 6.71
CA ASP A 422 8.67 13.89 7.92
C ASP A 422 7.97 13.42 9.20
N ALA A 423 6.65 13.18 9.14
CA ALA A 423 5.89 12.57 10.23
C ALA A 423 6.33 11.13 10.51
N ALA A 424 6.52 10.31 9.47
CA ALA A 424 7.01 8.94 9.60
C ALA A 424 8.43 8.91 10.19
N ARG A 425 9.33 9.81 9.74
CA ARG A 425 10.69 9.97 10.29
C ARG A 425 10.69 10.39 11.75
N ALA A 426 9.84 11.36 12.14
CA ALA A 426 9.69 11.78 13.53
C ALA A 426 9.19 10.62 14.43
N GLN A 427 8.27 9.80 13.93
CA GLN A 427 7.82 8.60 14.64
C GLN A 427 8.93 7.53 14.71
N LEU A 428 9.69 7.29 13.64
CA LEU A 428 10.81 6.33 13.63
C LEU A 428 11.95 6.73 14.56
N ALA A 429 12.26 8.03 14.65
CA ALA A 429 13.22 8.56 15.61
C ALA A 429 12.83 8.29 17.07
N LYS A 430 11.53 8.10 17.35
CA LYS A 430 11.00 7.75 18.67
C LYS A 430 10.84 6.23 18.87
N SER A 431 10.35 5.50 17.86
CA SER A 431 10.01 4.07 17.99
C SER A 431 11.24 3.14 17.90
N ARG A 432 12.21 3.42 17.02
CA ARG A 432 13.44 2.60 16.90
C ARG A 432 14.26 2.52 18.19
N PRO A 433 14.61 3.61 18.91
CA PRO A 433 15.32 3.50 20.18
C PRO A 433 14.48 2.82 21.26
N ALA A 434 13.16 3.04 21.28
CA ALA A 434 12.25 2.37 22.21
C ALA A 434 12.15 0.84 21.97
N LEU A 435 12.24 0.38 20.71
CA LEU A 435 12.34 -1.05 20.40
C LEU A 435 13.67 -1.62 20.91
N ALA A 436 14.80 -0.97 20.57
CA ALA A 436 16.13 -1.42 21.00
C ALA A 436 16.30 -1.44 22.52
N GLU A 437 15.76 -0.46 23.24
CA GLU A 437 15.70 -0.45 24.71
C GLU A 437 14.91 -1.64 25.26
N CYS A 438 13.76 -1.96 24.65
CA CYS A 438 12.91 -3.06 25.09
C CYS A 438 13.57 -4.42 24.86
N GLU A 439 14.22 -4.62 23.71
CA GLU A 439 15.01 -5.83 23.42
C GLU A 439 16.23 -5.95 24.36
N ALA A 440 16.92 -4.85 24.66
CA ALA A 440 18.01 -4.83 25.62
C ALA A 440 17.55 -5.10 27.07
N ASN A 441 16.39 -4.58 27.48
CA ASN A 441 15.84 -4.82 28.81
C ASN A 441 15.30 -6.25 28.96
N ALA A 442 14.74 -6.85 27.91
CA ALA A 442 14.39 -8.27 27.88
C ALA A 442 15.62 -9.16 28.12
N GLN A 443 16.75 -8.88 27.45
CA GLN A 443 18.00 -9.62 27.65
C GLN A 443 18.59 -9.44 29.07
N LYS A 444 18.46 -8.24 29.68
CA LYS A 444 18.86 -8.02 31.08
C LYS A 444 18.00 -8.83 32.04
N ALA A 445 16.67 -8.71 31.90
CA ALA A 445 15.70 -9.41 32.74
C ALA A 445 15.87 -10.94 32.66
N GLN A 446 16.09 -11.49 31.46
CA GLN A 446 16.38 -12.92 31.29
C GLN A 446 17.58 -13.36 32.12
N ARG A 447 18.73 -12.67 32.02
CA ARG A 447 19.95 -13.02 32.79
C ARG A 447 19.77 -12.91 34.30
N LEU A 448 19.00 -11.92 34.76
CA LEU A 448 18.67 -11.74 36.18
C LEU A 448 17.79 -12.89 36.70
N VAL A 449 16.79 -13.31 35.92
CA VAL A 449 15.91 -14.44 36.28
C VAL A 449 16.66 -15.77 36.21
N GLU A 450 17.51 -15.99 35.21
CA GLU A 450 18.36 -17.20 35.12
C GLU A 450 19.32 -17.31 36.33
N HIS A 451 19.90 -16.18 36.77
CA HIS A 451 20.73 -16.14 37.97
C HIS A 451 19.94 -16.46 39.25
N GLU A 452 18.75 -15.87 39.42
CA GLU A 452 17.88 -16.12 40.58
C GLU A 452 17.33 -17.57 40.58
N GLU A 453 16.99 -18.13 39.41
CA GLU A 453 16.61 -19.54 39.25
C GLU A 453 17.69 -20.48 39.82
N ASP A 454 18.93 -20.35 39.35
CA ASP A 454 20.01 -21.25 39.77
C ASP A 454 20.51 -20.96 41.21
N ARG A 455 20.44 -19.71 41.67
CA ARG A 455 20.73 -19.35 43.09
C ARG A 455 19.77 -20.06 44.04
N VAL A 456 18.47 -19.95 43.80
CA VAL A 456 17.41 -20.52 44.66
C VAL A 456 17.39 -22.04 44.56
N VAL A 457 17.56 -22.60 43.36
CA VAL A 457 17.71 -24.05 43.17
C VAL A 457 18.91 -24.61 43.93
N SER A 458 20.07 -23.94 43.89
CA SER A 458 21.26 -24.39 44.61
C SER A 458 21.04 -24.33 46.13
N GLN A 459 20.53 -23.21 46.64
CA GLN A 459 20.21 -23.00 48.06
C GLN A 459 19.23 -24.06 48.60
N VAL A 460 18.16 -24.36 47.86
CA VAL A 460 17.16 -25.38 48.24
C VAL A 460 17.76 -26.80 48.18
N THR A 461 18.65 -27.07 47.21
CA THR A 461 19.33 -28.37 47.07
C THR A 461 20.23 -28.65 48.28
N GLU A 462 21.13 -27.71 48.60
CA GLU A 462 22.10 -27.82 49.71
C GLU A 462 21.38 -27.87 51.07
N SER A 463 20.42 -26.97 51.29
CA SER A 463 19.63 -26.95 52.53
C SER A 463 18.85 -28.25 52.76
N THR A 464 18.26 -28.83 51.71
CA THR A 464 17.53 -30.10 51.81
C THR A 464 18.47 -31.27 52.10
N GLU A 465 19.62 -31.38 51.42
CA GLU A 465 20.57 -32.46 51.67
C GLU A 465 21.16 -32.38 53.09
N ALA A 466 21.58 -31.20 53.54
CA ALA A 466 22.12 -30.99 54.89
C ALA A 466 21.08 -31.33 55.98
N THR A 467 19.83 -30.85 55.83
CA THR A 467 18.76 -31.07 56.81
C THR A 467 18.35 -32.55 56.89
N VAL A 468 18.22 -33.21 55.73
CA VAL A 468 17.87 -34.65 55.68
C VAL A 468 19.02 -35.53 56.19
N ALA A 469 20.28 -35.21 55.85
CA ALA A 469 21.43 -35.93 56.37
C ALA A 469 21.53 -35.84 57.91
N ALA A 470 21.35 -34.65 58.48
CA ALA A 470 21.32 -34.44 59.93
C ALA A 470 20.15 -35.18 60.61
N ALA A 471 19.00 -35.28 59.96
CA ALA A 471 17.85 -36.06 60.45
C ALA A 471 18.13 -37.58 60.45
N LEU A 472 18.76 -38.11 59.40
CA LEU A 472 19.22 -39.51 59.36
C LEU A 472 20.29 -39.78 60.43
N ASP A 473 21.13 -38.79 60.76
CA ASP A 473 22.16 -38.94 61.79
C ASP A 473 21.58 -38.97 63.21
N LYS A 474 20.60 -38.11 63.53
CA LYS A 474 19.81 -38.17 64.79
C LYS A 474 19.12 -39.52 64.97
N ILE A 475 18.46 -40.02 63.92
CA ILE A 475 17.80 -41.33 63.98
C ILE A 475 18.84 -42.46 64.14
N GLY A 476 20.02 -42.33 63.55
CA GLY A 476 21.15 -43.25 63.83
C GLY A 476 21.65 -43.26 65.28
N ALA A 477 21.33 -42.24 66.07
CA ALA A 477 21.58 -42.18 67.51
C ALA A 477 20.42 -42.74 68.36
N GLY A 478 19.31 -43.14 67.72
CA GLY A 478 18.08 -43.60 68.36
C GLY A 478 17.16 -42.48 68.84
N GLU A 479 17.34 -41.26 68.32
CA GLU A 479 16.58 -40.06 68.70
C GLU A 479 15.56 -39.68 67.62
N SER A 480 14.48 -39.01 68.01
CA SER A 480 13.50 -38.47 67.05
C SER A 480 14.11 -37.31 66.25
N ALA A 481 13.94 -37.30 64.93
CA ALA A 481 14.51 -36.25 64.09
C ALA A 481 13.84 -34.87 64.28
N HIS A 482 12.55 -34.86 64.68
CA HIS A 482 11.71 -33.68 64.76
C HIS A 482 10.85 -33.65 66.04
N ALA A 483 10.76 -32.48 66.68
CA ALA A 483 10.20 -32.32 68.02
C ALA A 483 8.69 -32.65 68.14
N SER A 484 7.93 -32.66 67.03
CA SER A 484 6.51 -33.01 67.03
C SER A 484 6.22 -34.51 67.20
N VAL A 485 7.25 -35.37 67.21
CA VAL A 485 7.09 -36.82 67.33
C VAL A 485 7.91 -37.32 68.52
N ALA A 486 7.22 -37.70 69.59
CA ALA A 486 7.83 -38.40 70.72
C ALA A 486 8.03 -39.89 70.41
N LEU A 487 9.07 -40.48 70.98
CA LEU A 487 9.23 -41.94 70.97
C LEU A 487 8.25 -42.59 71.97
N PRO A 488 7.75 -43.80 71.70
CA PRO A 488 6.86 -44.51 72.62
C PRO A 488 7.56 -44.82 73.95
N ALA A 489 6.79 -44.86 75.03
CA ALA A 489 7.26 -45.34 76.33
C ALA A 489 7.52 -46.85 76.28
N TYR A 490 8.53 -47.32 77.01
CA TYR A 490 8.92 -48.73 77.04
C TYR A 490 7.87 -49.58 77.81
N PRO A 491 7.20 -50.56 77.16
CA PRO A 491 6.12 -51.35 77.77
C PRO A 491 6.62 -52.54 78.62
N GLY A 492 7.92 -52.79 78.65
CA GLY A 492 8.51 -53.94 79.32
C GLY A 492 8.76 -55.16 78.41
N LEU A 493 9.31 -56.21 79.01
CA LEU A 493 9.98 -57.32 78.30
C LEU A 493 9.06 -58.18 77.41
N PHE A 494 7.75 -58.22 77.69
CA PHE A 494 6.82 -59.09 76.94
C PHE A 494 6.27 -58.47 75.66
N GLN A 495 6.49 -57.17 75.41
CA GLN A 495 6.02 -56.45 74.22
C GLN A 495 7.16 -55.82 73.40
N LEU A 496 8.38 -56.37 73.52
CA LEU A 496 9.59 -55.88 72.82
C LEU A 496 9.43 -55.78 71.30
N TRP A 497 8.71 -56.73 70.68
CA TRP A 497 8.49 -56.74 69.23
C TRP A 497 7.58 -55.60 68.76
N ASP A 498 6.48 -55.36 69.49
CA ASP A 498 5.55 -54.27 69.15
C ASP A 498 6.17 -52.91 69.51
N TYR A 499 6.90 -52.81 70.62
CA TYR A 499 7.71 -51.63 70.95
C TYR A 499 8.72 -51.29 69.85
N ALA A 500 9.46 -52.27 69.33
CA ALA A 500 10.37 -52.05 68.22
C ALA A 500 9.64 -51.58 66.95
N ARG A 501 8.40 -52.06 66.69
CA ARG A 501 7.56 -51.60 65.56
C ARG A 501 7.14 -50.16 65.74
N ASP A 502 6.68 -49.79 66.93
CA ASP A 502 6.19 -48.45 67.25
C ASP A 502 7.34 -47.43 67.26
N VAL A 503 8.52 -47.82 67.74
CA VAL A 503 9.77 -47.04 67.61
C VAL A 503 10.15 -46.86 66.13
N ARG A 504 10.13 -47.93 65.32
CA ARG A 504 10.43 -47.89 63.87
C ARG A 504 9.45 -46.94 63.16
N ALA A 505 8.16 -47.01 63.49
CA ALA A 505 7.11 -46.12 62.97
C ALA A 505 7.26 -44.66 63.45
N ALA A 506 7.62 -44.41 64.72
CA ALA A 506 7.82 -43.07 65.26
C ALA A 506 9.05 -42.38 64.64
N LEU A 507 10.17 -43.10 64.48
CA LEU A 507 11.36 -42.58 63.81
C LEU A 507 11.04 -42.20 62.34
N LEU A 508 10.29 -43.03 61.62
CA LEU A 508 9.80 -42.73 60.26
C LEU A 508 8.83 -41.55 60.21
N ALA A 509 7.91 -41.44 61.18
CA ALA A 509 7.04 -40.26 61.30
C ALA A 509 7.85 -38.98 61.54
N SER A 510 8.93 -39.04 62.32
CA SER A 510 9.83 -37.90 62.53
C SER A 510 10.57 -37.48 61.25
N LEU A 511 10.98 -38.43 60.39
CA LEU A 511 11.47 -38.09 59.03
C LEU A 511 10.38 -37.46 58.17
N GLN A 512 9.13 -37.92 58.26
CA GLN A 512 8.04 -37.34 57.48
C GLN A 512 7.79 -35.87 57.87
N SER A 513 7.96 -35.52 59.15
CA SER A 513 7.96 -34.13 59.60
C SER A 513 9.14 -33.32 59.03
N VAL A 514 10.38 -33.82 59.10
CA VAL A 514 11.54 -33.10 58.54
C VAL A 514 11.43 -32.90 57.02
N VAL A 515 10.93 -33.90 56.28
CA VAL A 515 10.68 -33.77 54.84
C VAL A 515 9.58 -32.74 54.56
N ALA A 516 8.54 -32.64 55.41
CA ALA A 516 7.52 -31.61 55.29
C ALA A 516 8.04 -30.20 55.66
N GLU A 517 9.02 -30.11 56.57
CA GLU A 517 9.75 -28.88 56.91
C GLU A 517 10.63 -28.42 55.74
N CYS A 518 11.33 -29.33 55.06
CA CYS A 518 12.05 -29.04 53.82
C CYS A 518 11.08 -28.59 52.70
N GLU A 519 9.93 -29.25 52.54
CA GLU A 519 8.87 -28.82 51.61
C GLU A 519 8.24 -27.47 51.97
N ALA A 520 8.28 -27.04 53.24
CA ALA A 520 7.84 -25.72 53.68
C ALA A 520 8.92 -24.65 53.41
N SER A 521 10.17 -24.90 53.78
CA SER A 521 11.31 -24.02 53.50
C SER A 521 11.46 -23.74 52.00
N ALA A 522 11.37 -24.79 51.17
CA ALA A 522 11.37 -24.67 49.71
C ALA A 522 10.16 -23.88 49.17
N ARG A 523 8.96 -24.00 49.78
CA ARG A 523 7.80 -23.18 49.42
C ARG A 523 8.04 -21.70 49.72
N THR A 524 8.60 -21.35 50.87
CA THR A 524 8.96 -19.97 51.21
C THR A 524 10.01 -19.42 50.23
N ALA A 525 11.14 -20.10 50.06
CA ALA A 525 12.20 -19.67 49.14
C ALA A 525 11.72 -19.54 47.69
N THR A 526 10.81 -20.42 47.23
CA THR A 526 10.19 -20.33 45.90
C THR A 526 9.21 -19.15 45.82
N THR A 527 8.49 -18.82 46.89
CA THR A 527 7.59 -17.66 46.95
C THR A 527 8.37 -16.35 46.85
N ASP A 528 9.45 -16.22 47.63
CA ASP A 528 10.32 -15.04 47.63
C ASP A 528 11.01 -14.85 46.26
N ALA A 529 11.45 -15.95 45.65
CA ALA A 529 12.04 -15.95 44.31
C ALA A 529 11.03 -15.55 43.23
N VAL A 530 9.79 -16.05 43.26
CA VAL A 530 8.73 -15.61 42.33
C VAL A 530 8.38 -14.13 42.53
N ALA A 531 8.41 -13.62 43.77
CA ALA A 531 8.24 -12.19 44.03
C ALA A 531 9.39 -11.34 43.47
N GLN A 532 10.63 -11.83 43.50
CA GLN A 532 11.78 -11.17 42.86
C GLN A 532 11.71 -11.24 41.32
N ILE A 533 11.31 -12.38 40.73
CA ILE A 533 11.07 -12.49 39.28
C ILE A 533 9.97 -11.50 38.84
N ALA A 534 8.93 -11.32 39.66
CA ALA A 534 7.89 -10.32 39.42
C ALA A 534 8.43 -8.88 39.47
N SER A 535 9.23 -8.51 40.48
CA SER A 535 9.79 -7.15 40.58
C SER A 535 10.85 -6.84 39.52
N VAL A 536 11.63 -7.82 39.07
CA VAL A 536 12.49 -7.72 37.87
C VAL A 536 11.64 -7.45 36.62
N GLY A 537 10.44 -8.03 36.53
CA GLY A 537 9.46 -7.71 35.50
C GLY A 537 8.96 -6.26 35.61
N ASP A 538 8.43 -5.87 36.77
CA ASP A 538 7.88 -4.53 37.02
C ASP A 538 8.93 -3.40 36.81
N ALA A 539 10.23 -3.69 37.00
CA ALA A 539 11.33 -2.75 36.81
C ALA A 539 11.88 -2.66 35.37
N HIS A 540 11.57 -3.62 34.48
CA HIS A 540 12.15 -3.69 33.13
C HIS A 540 11.12 -3.77 31.99
N LEU A 541 9.85 -4.07 32.30
CA LEU A 541 8.76 -3.97 31.33
C LEU A 541 8.37 -2.49 31.07
N PRO A 542 7.95 -2.15 29.84
CA PRO A 542 7.48 -0.80 29.56
C PRO A 542 6.12 -0.53 30.23
N ALA A 543 5.97 0.65 30.83
CA ALA A 543 4.83 1.03 31.68
C ALA A 543 3.42 0.94 31.05
N ASN A 544 3.32 0.77 29.73
CA ASN A 544 2.05 0.66 29.00
C ASN A 544 1.65 -0.81 28.71
N ALA A 545 2.37 -1.80 29.26
CA ALA A 545 2.12 -3.21 29.03
C ALA A 545 0.99 -3.76 29.92
N GLU A 546 -0.26 -3.61 29.49
CA GLU A 546 -1.40 -4.29 30.09
C GLU A 546 -1.30 -5.82 29.90
N VAL A 547 -0.85 -6.54 30.92
CA VAL A 547 -0.76 -8.02 30.88
C VAL A 547 -1.39 -8.63 32.14
N PRO A 548 -2.24 -9.68 32.03
CA PRO A 548 -2.87 -10.31 33.18
C PRO A 548 -1.86 -10.81 34.22
N ARG A 549 -1.98 -10.30 35.45
CA ARG A 549 -1.15 -10.65 36.59
C ARG A 549 -1.49 -12.05 37.11
N ARG A 550 -0.70 -13.05 36.73
CA ARG A 550 -0.75 -14.38 37.34
C ARG A 550 -0.26 -14.32 38.79
N VAL A 551 -0.93 -15.04 39.70
CA VAL A 551 -0.58 -15.11 41.12
C VAL A 551 -0.14 -16.53 41.44
N PHE A 552 1.04 -16.68 42.06
CA PHE A 552 1.51 -17.97 42.55
C PHE A 552 0.78 -18.38 43.83
N VAL A 553 0.41 -19.67 43.93
CA VAL A 553 -0.29 -20.24 45.09
C VAL A 553 0.65 -21.29 45.73
N PRO A 554 1.35 -20.96 46.83
CA PRO A 554 2.37 -21.84 47.40
C PRO A 554 1.83 -23.21 47.83
N GLU A 555 0.57 -23.30 48.28
CA GLU A 555 -0.04 -24.56 48.72
C GLU A 555 -0.38 -25.54 47.58
N ALA A 556 -0.27 -25.12 46.31
CA ALA A 556 -0.32 -26.04 45.18
C ALA A 556 1.01 -26.81 44.99
N MET A 557 2.10 -26.32 45.59
CA MET A 557 3.42 -26.95 45.54
C MET A 557 3.46 -28.15 46.51
N PHE A 558 4.07 -29.26 46.08
CA PHE A 558 4.11 -30.52 46.84
C PHE A 558 2.75 -31.12 47.24
N ALA A 559 1.65 -30.70 46.60
CA ALA A 559 0.30 -31.18 46.90
C ALA A 559 0.19 -32.72 46.84
N LYS A 560 -0.18 -33.32 47.97
CA LYS A 560 -0.13 -34.79 48.18
C LYS A 560 -1.42 -35.44 47.70
N LYS A 561 -1.31 -36.47 46.85
CA LYS A 561 -2.44 -37.34 46.52
C LYS A 561 -2.80 -38.21 47.73
N PRO A 562 -4.09 -38.39 48.06
CA PRO A 562 -4.51 -39.26 49.16
C PRO A 562 -4.02 -40.69 48.90
N SER A 563 -3.12 -41.16 49.74
CA SER A 563 -2.40 -42.42 49.58
C SER A 563 -1.84 -42.88 50.95
N THR A 564 -1.23 -44.07 50.98
CA THR A 564 -0.86 -44.80 52.21
C THR A 564 0.04 -44.03 53.17
N ASN A 565 0.00 -44.42 54.45
CA ASN A 565 0.95 -43.96 55.47
C ASN A 565 2.39 -44.01 54.93
N PHE A 566 3.19 -42.98 55.24
CA PHE A 566 4.58 -42.81 54.78
C PHE A 566 4.79 -42.61 53.28
N ALA A 567 3.73 -42.50 52.43
CA ALA A 567 3.89 -42.23 50.99
C ALA A 567 4.69 -40.94 50.68
N GLY A 568 4.65 -39.93 51.57
CA GLY A 568 5.45 -38.70 51.45
C GLY A 568 6.97 -38.91 51.55
N LEU A 569 7.42 -40.06 52.07
CA LEU A 569 8.84 -40.46 52.16
C LEU A 569 9.31 -41.23 50.91
N GLY A 570 8.41 -41.72 50.05
CA GLY A 570 8.79 -42.55 48.90
C GLY A 570 9.40 -43.91 49.29
N VAL A 571 9.00 -44.45 50.45
CA VAL A 571 9.57 -45.65 51.07
C VAL A 571 8.55 -46.80 51.05
N SER A 572 9.03 -48.05 50.96
CA SER A 572 8.19 -49.25 50.99
C SER A 572 7.46 -49.42 52.32
N VAL A 573 6.18 -49.81 52.30
CA VAL A 573 5.37 -50.08 53.52
C VAL A 573 6.07 -51.09 54.45
N ASP A 574 6.77 -52.06 53.87
CA ASP A 574 7.54 -53.09 54.58
C ASP A 574 8.70 -52.54 55.43
N ILE A 575 9.09 -51.26 55.32
CA ILE A 575 10.13 -50.68 56.19
C ILE A 575 9.71 -50.66 57.67
N VAL A 576 8.41 -50.71 57.96
CA VAL A 576 7.88 -50.74 59.32
C VAL A 576 8.04 -52.15 59.95
N ALA A 577 8.37 -53.17 59.16
CA ALA A 577 8.61 -54.52 59.66
C ALA A 577 9.89 -54.58 60.52
N VAL A 578 9.72 -55.02 61.76
CA VAL A 578 10.81 -55.24 62.73
C VAL A 578 11.70 -56.41 62.30
N ARG A 579 13.00 -56.26 62.50
CA ARG A 579 14.00 -57.33 62.30
C ARG A 579 14.55 -57.83 63.62
N ILE A 580 15.05 -59.07 63.61
CA ILE A 580 15.74 -59.66 64.76
C ILE A 580 16.98 -58.81 65.16
N SER A 581 17.63 -58.17 64.18
CA SER A 581 18.73 -57.21 64.38
C SER A 581 18.32 -55.92 65.08
N ASP A 582 17.06 -55.49 64.97
CA ASP A 582 16.56 -54.29 65.66
C ASP A 582 16.46 -54.52 67.18
N LEU A 583 16.23 -55.79 67.58
CA LEU A 583 16.09 -56.22 68.96
C LEU A 583 17.44 -56.64 69.55
N PHE A 584 18.29 -57.30 68.75
CA PHE A 584 19.59 -57.83 69.17
C PHE A 584 20.66 -57.53 68.11
N ASP A 585 21.30 -56.35 68.20
CA ASP A 585 22.41 -55.94 67.34
C ASP A 585 23.73 -56.62 67.78
N VAL A 586 23.76 -57.95 67.65
CA VAL A 586 24.92 -58.78 68.00
C VAL A 586 26.16 -58.38 67.20
N GLU A 587 25.99 -57.90 65.96
CA GLU A 587 27.08 -57.48 65.08
C GLU A 587 27.76 -56.20 65.59
N HIS A 588 27.00 -55.17 66.01
CA HIS A 588 27.58 -54.00 66.68
C HIS A 588 28.29 -54.38 67.98
N HIS A 589 27.67 -55.19 68.85
CA HIS A 589 28.28 -55.55 70.13
C HIS A 589 29.54 -56.41 69.98
N LEU A 590 29.60 -57.33 68.99
CA LEU A 590 30.86 -58.00 68.63
C LEU A 590 31.89 -57.00 68.10
N SER A 591 31.48 -56.10 67.20
CA SER A 591 32.40 -55.12 66.61
C SER A 591 33.04 -54.22 67.66
N PHE A 592 32.26 -53.79 68.66
CA PHE A 592 32.73 -52.99 69.80
C PHE A 592 33.74 -53.76 70.66
N LEU A 593 33.44 -55.02 71.00
CA LEU A 593 34.37 -55.92 71.69
C LEU A 593 35.68 -56.18 70.91
N THR A 594 35.68 -56.01 69.58
CA THR A 594 36.89 -56.08 68.74
C THR A 594 37.53 -54.71 68.43
N ARG A 595 37.00 -53.61 68.99
CA ARG A 595 37.33 -52.22 68.58
C ARG A 595 37.76 -51.30 69.73
N GLU A 596 38.02 -51.81 70.92
CA GLU A 596 38.92 -51.15 71.88
C GLU A 596 40.37 -51.20 71.37
N GLY A 597 40.68 -50.40 70.33
CA GLY A 597 41.95 -50.49 69.63
C GLY A 597 42.22 -49.54 68.45
N SER A 598 41.36 -48.57 68.12
CA SER A 598 41.71 -47.48 67.17
C SER A 598 40.65 -46.36 67.10
N ALA A 599 40.99 -45.13 67.53
CA ALA A 599 40.12 -43.95 67.42
C ALA A 599 40.88 -42.59 67.49
N SER A 600 41.93 -42.39 66.69
CA SER A 600 42.53 -41.08 66.39
C SER A 600 43.40 -41.16 65.13
N ASP A 601 43.51 -40.05 64.39
CA ASP A 601 44.11 -40.00 63.06
C ASP A 601 45.64 -39.73 63.01
N GLU A 602 46.19 -39.94 61.81
CA GLU A 602 47.43 -39.38 61.25
C GLU A 602 48.84 -39.85 61.72
N LYS A 603 49.68 -40.05 60.68
CA LYS A 603 51.14 -39.81 60.53
C LYS A 603 52.17 -40.48 61.48
N GLU A 604 53.01 -41.29 60.82
CA GLU A 604 54.49 -41.35 60.92
C GLU A 604 55.24 -41.70 62.22
N THR A 605 55.94 -42.85 62.12
CA THR A 605 57.34 -43.10 62.56
C THR A 605 57.74 -43.41 64.01
N SER A 606 58.63 -44.41 64.10
CA SER A 606 59.71 -44.62 65.09
C SER A 606 59.47 -45.39 66.42
N LEU A 607 60.15 -46.54 66.50
CA LEU A 607 61.06 -47.00 67.58
C LEU A 607 60.59 -47.00 69.08
N VAL A 608 60.10 -48.16 69.56
CA VAL A 608 60.77 -49.11 70.51
C VAL A 608 61.57 -48.53 71.72
N PRO A 609 61.53 -49.06 72.98
CA PRO A 609 60.78 -50.20 73.58
C PRO A 609 60.10 -49.95 74.97
N SER A 610 59.28 -50.90 75.46
CA SER A 610 59.43 -51.52 76.82
C SER A 610 58.40 -52.65 77.11
N MET A 611 58.75 -53.50 78.09
CA MET A 611 58.13 -54.78 78.54
C MET A 611 56.59 -54.89 78.48
N SER A 612 55.91 -55.96 78.04
CA SER A 612 56.14 -57.44 78.00
C SER A 612 55.56 -58.27 79.17
N ILE A 613 54.26 -58.58 79.11
CA ILE A 613 53.69 -59.91 79.48
C ILE A 613 52.75 -60.31 78.33
N GLY A 614 52.85 -61.54 77.83
CA GLY A 614 52.24 -61.92 76.55
C GLY A 614 51.18 -63.01 76.62
N LEU A 615 50.19 -62.91 75.72
CA LEU A 615 49.41 -64.03 75.18
C LEU A 615 49.39 -63.91 73.65
N GLY A 616 49.60 -65.03 72.95
CA GLY A 616 50.05 -65.03 71.55
C GLY A 616 48.96 -64.94 70.48
N ALA A 617 49.16 -63.97 69.58
CA ALA A 617 48.85 -63.95 68.14
C ALA A 617 47.82 -64.94 67.54
N MET A 618 46.88 -64.38 66.76
CA MET A 618 46.75 -64.72 65.33
C MET A 618 46.44 -63.46 64.51
N THR A 619 47.33 -63.10 63.59
CA THR A 619 47.03 -62.18 62.48
C THR A 619 46.38 -62.95 61.33
N LEU A 620 45.35 -62.40 60.71
CA LEU A 620 45.00 -62.75 59.32
C LEU A 620 44.29 -61.61 58.60
N VAL A 621 44.51 -61.53 57.29
CA VAL A 621 44.06 -60.45 56.42
C VAL A 621 42.80 -60.86 55.66
N GLY A 622 41.77 -60.00 55.73
CA GLY A 622 40.90 -59.68 54.59
C GLY A 622 39.90 -60.71 54.05
N THR A 623 38.92 -60.16 53.34
CA THR A 623 37.84 -60.83 52.57
C THR A 623 36.69 -61.46 53.38
N ARG A 624 35.48 -61.38 52.80
CA ARG A 624 34.21 -61.79 53.41
C ARG A 624 33.93 -63.28 53.15
N SER A 625 33.96 -64.13 54.17
CA SER A 625 33.13 -65.34 54.27
C SER A 625 33.22 -65.98 55.66
N LEU A 626 32.42 -67.02 55.90
CA LEU A 626 32.46 -67.91 57.08
C LEU A 626 32.08 -67.30 58.43
N GLY A 627 30.76 -67.25 58.67
CA GLY A 627 30.26 -67.56 60.01
C GLY A 627 30.53 -69.03 60.40
N LEU A 628 30.02 -69.42 61.57
CA LEU A 628 30.05 -70.77 62.14
C LEU A 628 31.42 -71.32 62.62
N LYS A 629 32.54 -71.10 61.91
CA LYS A 629 33.85 -71.66 62.36
C LYS A 629 34.45 -70.96 63.58
N THR A 630 34.44 -69.62 63.63
CA THR A 630 35.00 -68.85 64.77
C THR A 630 34.24 -69.09 66.08
N ALA A 631 32.92 -69.31 66.00
CA ALA A 631 32.10 -69.67 67.15
C ALA A 631 32.48 -71.05 67.74
N ILE A 632 32.89 -72.01 66.89
CA ILE A 632 33.27 -73.36 67.34
C ILE A 632 34.60 -73.33 68.11
N ASP A 633 35.64 -72.66 67.62
CA ASP A 633 36.93 -72.58 68.34
C ASP A 633 36.80 -71.85 69.69
N ALA A 634 35.92 -70.83 69.77
CA ALA A 634 35.58 -70.19 71.04
C ALA A 634 34.88 -71.16 72.01
N PHE A 635 33.94 -71.97 71.51
CA PHE A 635 33.22 -72.97 72.31
C PHE A 635 34.13 -74.11 72.79
N VAL A 636 35.06 -74.57 71.94
CA VAL A 636 36.05 -75.61 72.28
C VAL A 636 36.97 -75.16 73.42
N ARG A 637 37.47 -73.92 73.38
CA ARG A 637 38.31 -73.37 74.47
C ARG A 637 37.54 -73.17 75.78
N ILE A 638 36.22 -72.98 75.73
CA ILE A 638 35.37 -73.01 76.93
C ILE A 638 35.25 -74.44 77.48
N THR A 639 35.18 -75.47 76.63
CA THR A 639 35.14 -76.87 77.11
C THR A 639 36.45 -77.35 77.74
N ASP A 640 37.62 -76.87 77.33
CA ASP A 640 38.89 -77.17 78.00
C ASP A 640 38.93 -76.67 79.46
N ILE A 641 38.31 -75.51 79.74
CA ILE A 641 38.19 -74.96 81.09
C ILE A 641 37.35 -75.87 82.01
N LEU A 642 36.41 -76.66 81.48
CA LEU A 642 35.65 -77.66 82.26
C LEU A 642 36.50 -78.87 82.69
N GLY A 643 37.74 -79.00 82.21
CA GLY A 643 38.65 -80.09 82.57
C GLY A 643 39.10 -80.09 84.04
N SER A 644 39.27 -78.93 84.67
CA SER A 644 39.82 -78.85 86.03
C SER A 644 38.76 -79.03 87.12
N ARG A 645 39.07 -79.79 88.19
CA ARG A 645 38.15 -80.03 89.32
C ARG A 645 37.72 -78.74 90.02
N THR A 646 38.60 -77.74 90.07
CA THR A 646 38.34 -76.43 90.68
C THR A 646 37.44 -75.59 89.78
N ALA A 647 37.73 -75.51 88.49
CA ALA A 647 36.91 -74.80 87.52
C ALA A 647 35.51 -75.41 87.44
N ARG A 648 35.36 -76.74 87.43
CA ARG A 648 34.04 -77.39 87.37
C ARG A 648 33.12 -77.09 88.57
N ARG A 649 33.68 -76.75 89.74
CA ARG A 649 32.90 -76.29 90.91
C ARG A 649 32.46 -74.82 90.79
N TRP A 650 33.29 -73.96 90.19
CA TRP A 650 33.00 -72.53 90.04
C TRP A 650 32.34 -72.16 88.72
N ALA A 651 32.44 -72.98 87.67
CA ALA A 651 31.90 -72.70 86.35
C ALA A 651 30.37 -72.57 86.35
N GLY A 652 29.65 -73.40 87.10
CA GLY A 652 28.20 -73.24 87.30
C GLY A 652 27.85 -71.88 87.92
N PRO A 653 28.34 -71.57 89.14
CA PRO A 653 28.16 -70.26 89.77
C PRO A 653 28.63 -69.06 88.93
N VAL A 654 29.76 -69.15 88.23
CA VAL A 654 30.32 -68.05 87.41
C VAL A 654 29.53 -67.87 86.12
N LEU A 655 29.14 -68.94 85.41
CA LEU A 655 28.27 -68.84 84.24
C LEU A 655 26.86 -68.38 84.63
N LEU A 656 26.38 -68.71 85.83
CA LEU A 656 25.12 -68.19 86.35
C LEU A 656 25.24 -66.71 86.76
N LEU A 657 26.35 -66.28 87.37
CA LEU A 657 26.57 -64.87 87.75
C LEU A 657 26.83 -63.99 86.53
N VAL A 658 27.63 -64.45 85.57
CA VAL A 658 27.84 -63.79 84.27
C VAL A 658 26.55 -63.83 83.43
N GLY A 659 25.80 -64.93 83.45
CA GLY A 659 24.53 -65.07 82.74
C GLY A 659 23.44 -64.17 83.32
N VAL A 660 23.26 -64.14 84.64
CA VAL A 660 22.34 -63.22 85.33
C VAL A 660 22.80 -61.78 85.18
N GLY A 661 24.09 -61.49 85.28
CA GLY A 661 24.66 -60.15 85.09
C GLY A 661 24.50 -59.63 83.66
N ALA A 662 24.71 -60.48 82.66
CA ALA A 662 24.43 -60.15 81.26
C ALA A 662 22.93 -60.00 81.01
N LEU A 663 22.08 -60.84 81.62
CA LEU A 663 20.63 -60.74 81.51
C LEU A 663 20.11 -59.45 82.16
N THR A 664 20.57 -59.07 83.35
CA THR A 664 20.18 -57.80 83.98
C THR A 664 20.74 -56.59 83.25
N TRP A 665 21.96 -56.67 82.71
CA TRP A 665 22.53 -55.63 81.85
C TRP A 665 21.71 -55.43 80.57
N VAL A 666 21.35 -56.51 79.86
CA VAL A 666 20.45 -56.45 78.69
C VAL A 666 19.08 -55.88 79.10
N VAL A 667 18.45 -56.39 80.16
CA VAL A 667 17.14 -55.91 80.65
C VAL A 667 17.16 -54.41 81.02
N TRP A 668 18.30 -53.91 81.51
CA TRP A 668 18.49 -52.51 81.87
C TRP A 668 18.80 -51.60 80.66
N ASP A 669 19.54 -52.09 79.65
CA ASP A 669 19.92 -51.29 78.48
C ASP A 669 18.90 -51.38 77.32
N LEU A 670 18.09 -52.43 77.20
CA LEU A 670 17.01 -52.57 76.20
C LEU A 670 16.20 -51.29 75.92
N PRO A 671 15.67 -50.52 76.91
CA PRO A 671 14.94 -49.27 76.65
C PRO A 671 15.76 -48.16 75.98
N LYS A 672 17.10 -48.26 75.93
CA LYS A 672 18.00 -47.33 75.22
C LYS A 672 18.65 -47.97 73.99
N ALA A 673 18.84 -49.29 74.00
CA ALA A 673 19.42 -50.05 72.90
C ALA A 673 18.46 -50.20 71.71
N ILE A 674 17.16 -50.50 71.95
CA ILE A 674 16.20 -50.75 70.87
C ILE A 674 16.05 -49.52 69.95
N PRO A 675 15.85 -48.27 70.45
CA PRO A 675 15.79 -47.10 69.56
C PRO A 675 17.06 -46.90 68.74
N ARG A 676 18.24 -47.15 69.33
CA ARG A 676 19.53 -47.07 68.62
C ARG A 676 19.64 -48.13 67.52
N ASN A 677 19.30 -49.37 67.81
CA ASN A 677 19.44 -50.49 66.87
C ASN A 677 18.44 -50.36 65.71
N VAL A 678 17.15 -50.08 66.01
CA VAL A 678 16.13 -49.72 64.99
C VAL A 678 16.60 -48.54 64.15
N GLY A 679 17.05 -47.46 64.79
CA GLY A 679 17.49 -46.23 64.13
C GLY A 679 18.71 -46.42 63.23
N ARG A 680 19.66 -47.27 63.63
CA ARG A 680 20.82 -47.68 62.81
C ARG A 680 20.40 -48.52 61.61
N SER A 681 19.50 -49.50 61.77
CA SER A 681 18.98 -50.28 60.64
C SER A 681 18.26 -49.35 59.66
N LEU A 682 17.36 -48.49 60.13
CA LEU A 682 16.68 -47.48 59.30
C LEU A 682 17.68 -46.58 58.56
N LYS A 683 18.69 -46.03 59.25
CA LYS A 683 19.74 -45.20 58.63
C LYS A 683 20.49 -45.95 57.53
N GLN A 684 20.87 -47.21 57.75
CA GLN A 684 21.54 -48.03 56.73
C GLN A 684 20.61 -48.37 55.56
N GLU A 685 19.36 -48.74 55.82
CA GLU A 685 18.35 -49.08 54.80
C GLU A 685 18.01 -47.89 53.89
N LEU A 686 17.98 -46.68 54.45
CA LEU A 686 17.72 -45.44 53.72
C LEU A 686 18.96 -44.94 52.96
N LYS A 687 20.14 -44.85 53.60
CA LYS A 687 21.37 -44.41 52.90
C LYS A 687 21.79 -45.37 51.78
N SER A 688 21.54 -46.68 51.93
CA SER A 688 21.78 -47.68 50.87
C SER A 688 20.68 -47.77 49.80
N GLY A 689 19.57 -47.03 49.96
CA GLY A 689 18.43 -47.05 49.03
C GLY A 689 17.60 -48.33 49.02
N ARG A 690 17.89 -49.32 49.88
CA ARG A 690 17.29 -50.67 49.85
C ARG A 690 15.76 -50.66 50.08
N ALA A 691 15.25 -49.68 50.82
CA ALA A 691 13.82 -49.53 51.13
C ALA A 691 13.11 -48.41 50.34
N ILE A 692 13.76 -47.80 49.35
CA ILE A 692 13.26 -46.61 48.65
C ILE A 692 12.62 -46.97 47.31
N HIS A 693 11.39 -46.55 47.09
CA HIS A 693 10.72 -46.60 45.80
C HIS A 693 11.02 -45.33 44.99
N ALA A 694 12.01 -45.41 44.09
CA ALA A 694 12.41 -44.33 43.19
C ALA A 694 11.38 -44.06 42.06
N ALA A 695 10.14 -43.75 42.42
CA ALA A 695 9.05 -43.44 41.49
C ALA A 695 9.25 -42.06 40.84
N GLY A 696 9.79 -42.04 39.61
CA GLY A 696 9.90 -40.83 38.78
C GLY A 696 11.22 -40.06 38.86
N THR A 697 12.18 -40.51 39.69
CA THR A 697 13.57 -40.00 39.71
C THR A 697 14.48 -41.00 38.98
N SER A 698 15.35 -40.51 38.11
CA SER A 698 16.25 -41.35 37.31
C SER A 698 17.25 -42.12 38.18
N THR A 699 17.08 -43.45 38.25
CA THR A 699 17.87 -44.37 39.09
C THR A 699 19.38 -44.33 38.84
N ALA A 700 19.82 -43.83 37.68
CA ALA A 700 21.22 -43.57 37.38
C ALA A 700 21.87 -42.54 38.31
N LEU A 701 21.16 -41.47 38.70
CA LEU A 701 21.69 -40.43 39.61
C LEU A 701 21.92 -40.97 41.02
N LEU A 702 21.08 -41.90 41.46
CA LEU A 702 21.11 -42.48 42.80
C LEU A 702 22.20 -43.55 42.97
N ARG A 703 22.81 -44.07 41.89
CA ARG A 703 23.83 -45.14 41.96
C ARG A 703 25.16 -44.70 42.55
N ASN A 704 25.48 -43.40 42.50
CA ASN A 704 26.77 -42.87 42.90
C ASN A 704 26.71 -42.02 44.19
N SER A 705 25.53 -41.83 44.80
CA SER A 705 25.40 -41.08 46.06
C SER A 705 25.72 -41.96 47.27
N THR A 706 26.44 -41.39 48.24
CA THR A 706 26.68 -41.99 49.56
C THR A 706 25.47 -41.87 50.51
N ASP A 707 24.49 -41.05 50.15
CA ASP A 707 23.23 -40.88 50.89
C ASP A 707 22.05 -40.81 49.90
N VAL A 708 21.60 -42.00 49.47
CA VAL A 708 20.54 -42.14 48.47
C VAL A 708 19.23 -41.46 48.90
N PHE A 709 18.95 -41.40 50.21
CA PHE A 709 17.73 -40.80 50.75
C PHE A 709 17.79 -39.26 50.72
N ALA A 710 18.90 -38.66 51.18
CA ALA A 710 19.09 -37.20 51.11
C ALA A 710 19.05 -36.71 49.66
N THR A 711 19.80 -37.35 48.75
CA THR A 711 19.82 -36.97 47.34
C THR A 711 18.48 -37.16 46.64
N LEU A 712 17.70 -38.21 46.96
CA LEU A 712 16.36 -38.39 46.40
C LEU A 712 15.38 -37.30 46.86
N HIS A 713 15.38 -36.95 48.14
CA HIS A 713 14.50 -35.89 48.66
C HIS A 713 14.88 -34.52 48.12
N SER A 714 16.17 -34.18 48.11
CA SER A 714 16.67 -32.94 47.49
C SER A 714 16.31 -32.85 46.02
N THR A 715 16.58 -33.92 45.22
CA THR A 715 16.18 -33.97 43.81
C THR A 715 14.68 -33.77 43.60
N ARG A 716 13.82 -34.31 44.49
CA ARG A 716 12.36 -34.12 44.42
C ARG A 716 11.97 -32.66 44.69
N VAL A 717 12.48 -32.08 45.76
CA VAL A 717 12.18 -30.70 46.19
C VAL A 717 12.63 -29.72 45.11
N THR A 718 13.90 -29.81 44.71
CA THR A 718 14.51 -28.98 43.66
C THR A 718 13.81 -29.09 42.30
N ARG A 719 13.29 -30.27 41.93
CA ARG A 719 12.56 -30.45 40.67
C ARG A 719 11.26 -29.63 40.62
N GLU A 720 10.51 -29.59 41.72
CA GLU A 720 9.27 -28.80 41.79
C GLU A 720 9.57 -27.30 41.95
N THR A 721 10.61 -26.90 42.72
CA THR A 721 11.10 -25.51 42.75
C THR A 721 11.46 -25.02 41.35
N ARG A 722 12.36 -25.72 40.63
CA ARG A 722 12.76 -25.34 39.27
C ARG A 722 11.58 -25.31 38.28
N LYS A 723 10.59 -26.18 38.46
CA LYS A 723 9.35 -26.19 37.65
C LYS A 723 8.48 -24.96 37.90
N VAL A 724 8.34 -24.50 39.15
CA VAL A 724 7.59 -23.26 39.46
C VAL A 724 8.33 -22.03 38.93
N LEU A 725 9.65 -21.92 39.18
CA LEU A 725 10.42 -20.74 38.77
C LEU A 725 10.44 -20.60 37.23
N ARG A 726 10.61 -21.70 36.49
CA ARG A 726 10.53 -21.70 35.02
C ARG A 726 9.18 -21.26 34.48
N LEU A 727 8.07 -21.48 35.18
CA LEU A 727 6.75 -20.98 34.78
C LEU A 727 6.64 -19.46 34.97
N ALA A 728 7.24 -18.91 36.03
CA ALA A 728 7.32 -17.46 36.24
C ALA A 728 8.27 -16.78 35.23
N SER A 729 9.41 -17.42 34.97
CA SER A 729 10.40 -17.02 33.95
C SER A 729 9.78 -16.98 32.55
N TRP A 730 9.06 -18.04 32.15
CA TRP A 730 8.31 -18.09 30.89
C TRP A 730 7.22 -17.01 30.81
N ASP A 731 6.49 -16.76 31.90
CA ASP A 731 5.47 -15.70 31.97
C ASP A 731 6.06 -14.29 31.78
N LEU A 732 7.33 -14.07 32.19
CA LEU A 732 8.05 -12.83 31.93
C LEU A 732 8.59 -12.75 30.50
N GLN A 733 9.14 -13.85 29.97
CA GLN A 733 9.59 -13.92 28.57
C GLN A 733 8.44 -13.64 27.59
N GLU A 734 7.24 -14.18 27.86
CA GLU A 734 6.04 -13.93 27.06
C GLU A 734 5.58 -12.47 27.09
N LYS A 735 5.68 -11.79 28.25
CA LYS A 735 5.43 -10.34 28.37
C LYS A 735 6.36 -9.52 27.47
N PHE A 736 7.66 -9.81 27.50
CA PHE A 736 8.62 -9.16 26.61
C PHE A 736 8.35 -9.50 25.14
N ARG A 737 7.99 -10.75 24.81
CA ARG A 737 7.64 -11.15 23.43
C ARG A 737 6.47 -10.32 22.87
N VAL A 738 5.42 -10.10 23.65
CA VAL A 738 4.28 -9.25 23.25
C VAL A 738 4.68 -7.79 23.12
N ALA A 739 5.40 -7.22 24.10
CA ALA A 739 5.82 -5.81 24.08
C ALA A 739 6.79 -5.49 22.92
N ILE A 740 7.73 -6.39 22.62
CA ILE A 740 8.64 -6.30 21.48
C ILE A 740 7.86 -6.42 20.17
N GLY A 741 6.90 -7.35 20.07
CA GLY A 741 6.04 -7.51 18.90
C GLY A 741 5.21 -6.25 18.57
N GLN A 742 4.63 -5.62 19.59
CA GLN A 742 3.92 -4.34 19.44
C GLN A 742 4.85 -3.23 18.95
N ARG A 743 5.99 -3.01 19.65
CA ARG A 743 6.96 -1.97 19.28
C ARG A 743 7.55 -2.19 17.88
N ARG A 744 7.75 -3.45 17.47
CA ARG A 744 8.21 -3.79 16.12
C ARG A 744 7.15 -3.50 15.06
N SER A 745 5.87 -3.83 15.29
CA SER A 745 4.77 -3.45 14.40
C SER A 745 4.65 -1.92 14.25
N ASP A 746 4.88 -1.15 15.32
CA ASP A 746 4.88 0.32 15.26
C ASP A 746 6.07 0.90 14.48
N VAL A 747 7.23 0.24 14.48
CA VAL A 747 8.35 0.57 13.58
C VAL A 747 8.00 0.20 12.14
N GLU A 748 7.62 -1.05 11.88
CA GLU A 748 7.27 -1.57 10.54
C GLU A 748 6.19 -0.71 9.85
N ARG A 749 5.16 -0.28 10.58
CA ARG A 749 4.09 0.59 10.07
C ARG A 749 4.59 1.98 9.66
N ALA A 750 5.52 2.56 10.43
CA ALA A 750 6.12 3.85 10.11
C ALA A 750 7.16 3.74 8.97
N GLU A 751 7.89 2.64 8.86
CA GLU A 751 8.78 2.36 7.72
C GLU A 751 7.98 2.14 6.41
N GLN A 752 6.83 1.48 6.50
CA GLN A 752 5.89 1.36 5.38
C GLN A 752 5.30 2.71 4.97
N GLN A 753 4.91 3.56 5.94
CA GLN A 753 4.42 4.91 5.67
C GLN A 753 5.49 5.78 4.99
N GLU A 754 6.73 5.79 5.49
CA GLU A 754 7.83 6.52 4.86
C GLU A 754 8.05 6.03 3.42
N LYS A 755 8.06 4.71 3.19
CA LYS A 755 8.27 4.13 1.85
C LYS A 755 7.18 4.52 0.86
N VAL A 756 5.90 4.44 1.25
CA VAL A 756 4.78 4.83 0.37
C VAL A 756 4.83 6.32 0.04
N ALA A 757 5.11 7.16 1.04
CA ALA A 757 5.22 8.60 0.83
C ALA A 757 6.46 9.00 -0.01
N GLN A 758 7.59 8.28 0.10
CA GLN A 758 8.75 8.46 -0.78
C GLN A 758 8.43 8.12 -2.26
N ILE A 759 7.71 7.01 -2.51
CA ILE A 759 7.28 6.63 -3.86
C ILE A 759 6.37 7.71 -4.44
N ALA A 760 5.40 8.20 -3.65
CA ALA A 760 4.53 9.30 -4.06
C ALA A 760 5.29 10.60 -4.34
N PHE A 761 6.23 10.99 -3.49
CA PHE A 761 7.05 12.17 -3.70
C PHE A 761 7.83 12.10 -5.03
N GLN A 762 8.42 10.96 -5.35
CA GLN A 762 9.11 10.74 -6.63
C GLN A 762 8.15 10.82 -7.82
N TRP A 763 7.03 10.08 -7.75
CA TRP A 763 6.03 10.04 -8.80
C TRP A 763 5.43 11.43 -9.10
N PHE A 764 5.05 12.20 -8.07
CA PHE A 764 4.54 13.57 -8.27
C PHE A 764 5.63 14.54 -8.77
N THR A 765 6.90 14.33 -8.42
CA THR A 765 8.00 15.13 -8.97
C THR A 765 8.18 14.90 -10.47
N GLU A 766 8.19 13.64 -10.92
CA GLU A 766 8.25 13.30 -12.34
C GLU A 766 7.02 13.79 -13.11
N THR A 767 5.81 13.53 -12.59
CA THR A 767 4.54 13.92 -13.24
C THR A 767 4.40 15.44 -13.34
N ARG A 768 4.82 16.19 -12.31
CA ARG A 768 4.88 17.66 -12.35
C ARG A 768 5.87 18.13 -13.41
N GLY A 769 7.03 17.49 -13.55
CA GLY A 769 8.01 17.81 -14.59
C GLY A 769 7.45 17.61 -16.00
N LYS A 770 6.85 16.44 -16.26
CA LYS A 770 6.20 16.11 -17.55
C LYS A 770 5.08 17.10 -17.89
N SER A 771 4.20 17.38 -16.93
CA SER A 771 3.05 18.29 -17.13
C SER A 771 3.47 19.76 -17.31
N ALA A 772 4.63 20.17 -16.77
CA ALA A 772 5.14 21.53 -16.93
C ALA A 772 5.68 21.74 -18.35
N ALA A 773 6.58 20.86 -18.82
CA ALA A 773 7.09 20.92 -20.19
C ALA A 773 5.96 20.86 -21.22
N LEU A 774 4.99 19.97 -21.02
CA LEU A 774 3.81 19.87 -21.89
C LEU A 774 2.90 21.12 -21.84
N SER A 775 2.84 21.82 -20.71
CA SER A 775 2.11 23.09 -20.62
C SER A 775 2.81 24.20 -21.42
N ASP A 776 4.14 24.26 -21.38
CA ASP A 776 4.92 25.21 -22.19
C ASP A 776 4.79 24.92 -23.69
N GLU A 777 4.76 23.63 -24.08
CA GLU A 777 4.52 23.16 -25.46
C GLU A 777 3.10 23.51 -25.96
N VAL A 778 2.08 23.37 -25.12
CA VAL A 778 0.68 23.73 -25.48
C VAL A 778 0.52 25.25 -25.59
N GLN A 779 1.12 26.03 -24.69
CA GLN A 779 1.03 27.49 -24.74
C GLN A 779 1.70 28.07 -26.01
N GLN A 780 2.73 27.39 -26.53
CA GLN A 780 3.42 27.73 -27.79
C GLN A 780 2.77 27.12 -29.04
N ALA A 781 1.71 26.30 -28.91
CA ALA A 781 1.15 25.55 -30.04
C ALA A 781 0.28 26.38 -30.98
N ILE A 782 -0.31 27.49 -30.52
CA ILE A 782 -1.03 28.47 -31.37
C ILE A 782 -0.52 29.86 -31.04
N ASP A 783 0.13 30.51 -32.01
CA ASP A 783 0.39 31.96 -31.95
C ASP A 783 -0.67 32.70 -32.76
N VAL A 784 -1.64 33.29 -32.03
CA VAL A 784 -2.78 34.06 -32.57
C VAL A 784 -2.35 35.46 -33.09
N SER A 785 -1.04 35.74 -33.14
CA SER A 785 -0.48 36.86 -33.94
C SER A 785 0.06 36.41 -35.30
N THR A 786 0.14 35.11 -35.55
CA THR A 786 0.52 34.49 -36.84
C THR A 786 -0.66 33.83 -37.58
N LEU A 787 -1.85 33.79 -36.95
CA LEU A 787 -3.11 33.23 -37.45
C LEU A 787 -4.29 34.16 -37.10
#